data_AF-A0A7C5TTL7-F1
#
_entry.id   AF-A0A7C5TTL7-F1
#
_cell.length_a   1.000
_cell.length_b   1.000
_cell.length_c   1.000
_cell.angle_alpha   90.00
_cell.angle_beta   90.00
_cell.angle_gamma   90.00
#
_symmetry.space_group_name_H-M   'P 1'
#
loop_
_entity.id
_entity.type
_entity.pdbx_description
1 polymer ?
#
loop_
_entity_poly.entity_id
_entity_poly.type
_entity_poly.pdbx_seq_one_letter_code
_entity_poly.pdbx_strand_id
1 'polypeptide(L)'
;MMAVVLWAAVPILLVHLALARWMRRGLGFQLLLDLCLLVLFAPVLGRGLLLDPVRCLQGSPPFATWRWDARTELQPTQSDLVRSIHPWWEEARRQMLHGRLPLIGPHMGAGAPLLANGQTGILAPVLAPVWILGPERGTTVMAVWKVEAAALGAFLLLALGWRLRLHAAALGGIVWGLAPFTIGWLLVPLAWSLAALPWIWWAVTEALGGRARWGRVLLAGLVSGLVMGWGLNPETAAIAVGSAVLAGAVLHPRRWRRLALMVLAAAAVTLVLALPTIRLIGASSKSRAYARVNPNLRPVPVAVRLLALEQTLVPGALGNPGRGSWVGPYPYAAGAMGAGGVALVLLVAGGAGSRRRRYVAAALASLAVAGVLAFRVPPLDWLLVRIPPFDRMTLPRFGLLVPWSLAVLAALALDGRPAERWRRFAGWILASVLLGAGGWLVGRGFHGMDVAAVLSTGVAASLALLVLSSRPRLLPWLAAAELLLLAQGINPAAAPADALPRPAIVRRLQALAAAEPGRICGLGGALLPNLASRYGLADLRSYDALRPWPLARLHALLGAEDPGLHGPLSSAPPHLLGAWSVRWLVTPEGAAPEGWQPVDRGGGVRIWRNPDWLPEVRVVGRTVEVDEEAGWHLLATDPPWLGEAAVVPDGSGGASAGVTSLEVEETGPTRIRVRLSCDGPCLLVAARAWAPGWSARIDGRPAPLVRANLAGLGVLSPAGSHSAGLFYNPW
;
A
#
# COMPACT_ATOMS: atom_id res chain seq x y z
N MET A 1 -7.17 20.20 -14.04
CA MET A 1 -6.42 19.38 -15.03
C MET A 1 -5.04 19.95 -15.31
N MET A 2 -4.92 21.24 -15.65
CA MET A 2 -3.63 21.91 -15.92
C MET A 2 -2.53 21.62 -14.88
N ALA A 3 -2.83 21.67 -13.58
CA ALA A 3 -1.86 21.33 -12.54
C ALA A 3 -1.34 19.88 -12.64
N VAL A 4 -2.20 18.89 -12.93
CA VAL A 4 -1.79 17.48 -13.12
C VAL A 4 -0.82 17.36 -14.29
N VAL A 5 -1.15 18.02 -15.41
CA VAL A 5 -0.29 18.02 -16.61
C VAL A 5 1.06 18.68 -16.34
N LEU A 6 1.09 19.83 -15.66
CA LEU A 6 2.34 20.50 -15.31
C LEU A 6 3.22 19.64 -14.39
N TRP A 7 2.63 19.03 -13.37
CA TRP A 7 3.34 18.16 -12.43
C TRP A 7 3.84 16.87 -13.09
N ALA A 8 3.19 16.40 -14.15
CA ALA A 8 3.69 15.29 -14.97
C ALA A 8 4.79 15.72 -15.95
N ALA A 9 4.57 16.82 -16.67
CA ALA A 9 5.41 17.24 -17.80
C ALA A 9 6.73 17.91 -17.37
N VAL A 10 6.75 18.69 -16.29
CA VAL A 10 7.95 19.42 -15.87
C VAL A 10 9.11 18.47 -15.51
N PRO A 11 8.91 17.42 -14.68
CA PRO A 11 9.97 16.45 -14.42
C PRO A 11 10.47 15.75 -15.70
N ILE A 12 9.58 15.41 -16.62
CA ILE A 12 9.94 14.81 -17.92
C ILE A 12 10.79 15.79 -18.75
N LEU A 13 10.43 17.07 -18.79
CA LEU A 13 11.23 18.11 -19.46
C LEU A 13 12.62 18.24 -18.83
N LEU A 14 12.73 18.17 -17.50
CA LEU A 14 14.03 18.19 -16.82
C LEU A 14 14.87 16.96 -17.19
N VAL A 15 14.26 15.78 -17.33
CA VAL A 15 14.94 14.58 -17.84
C VAL A 15 15.43 14.81 -19.27
N HIS A 16 14.62 15.40 -20.15
CA HIS A 16 15.04 15.75 -21.51
C HIS A 16 16.25 16.67 -21.52
N LEU A 17 16.22 17.76 -20.74
CA LEU A 17 17.32 18.71 -20.64
C LEU A 17 18.59 18.04 -20.11
N ALA A 18 18.46 17.18 -19.10
CA ALA A 18 19.57 16.41 -18.57
C ALA A 18 20.16 15.44 -19.60
N LEU A 19 19.33 14.68 -20.32
CA LEU A 19 19.79 13.77 -21.38
C LEU A 19 20.41 14.54 -22.55
N ALA A 20 19.81 15.66 -22.99
CA ALA A 20 20.36 16.50 -24.05
C ALA A 20 21.75 17.06 -23.70
N ARG A 21 21.98 17.35 -22.41
CA ARG A 21 23.26 17.85 -21.92
C ARG A 21 24.29 16.74 -21.73
N TRP A 22 23.92 15.62 -21.12
CA TRP A 22 24.88 14.62 -20.61
C TRP A 22 24.89 13.30 -21.38
N MET A 23 23.82 12.97 -22.10
CA MET A 23 23.67 11.69 -22.82
C MET A 23 22.74 11.83 -24.03
N ARG A 24 23.12 12.64 -25.03
CA ARG A 24 22.27 12.95 -26.21
C ARG A 24 21.69 11.70 -26.89
N ARG A 25 22.46 10.62 -26.96
CA ARG A 25 22.01 9.35 -27.56
C ARG A 25 20.89 8.65 -26.76
N GLY A 26 20.68 9.03 -25.51
CA GLY A 26 19.57 8.57 -24.66
C GLY A 26 18.24 9.25 -24.96
N LEU A 27 18.22 10.39 -25.68
CA LEU A 27 16.98 11.08 -26.04
C LEU A 27 16.03 10.20 -26.86
N GLY A 28 16.56 9.33 -27.73
CA GLY A 28 15.72 8.41 -28.49
C GLY A 28 14.98 7.39 -27.61
N PHE A 29 15.55 7.00 -26.47
CA PHE A 29 14.85 6.19 -25.48
C PHE A 29 13.79 7.01 -24.75
N GLN A 30 14.11 8.24 -24.35
CA GLN A 30 13.14 9.12 -23.68
C GLN A 30 11.93 9.38 -24.57
N LEU A 31 12.12 9.70 -25.85
CA LEU A 31 11.01 9.93 -26.79
C LEU A 31 10.11 8.69 -26.96
N LEU A 32 10.71 7.49 -26.96
CA LEU A 32 9.95 6.24 -26.95
C LEU A 32 9.14 6.10 -25.65
N LEU A 33 9.76 6.39 -24.51
CA LEU A 33 9.10 6.33 -23.21
C LEU A 33 7.97 7.36 -23.11
N ASP A 34 8.17 8.58 -23.59
CA ASP A 34 7.14 9.62 -23.63
C ASP A 34 5.94 9.16 -24.46
N LEU A 35 6.16 8.54 -25.63
CA LEU A 35 5.07 7.96 -26.41
C LEU A 35 4.33 6.87 -25.63
N CYS A 36 5.05 6.02 -24.89
CA CYS A 36 4.43 5.03 -24.02
C CYS A 36 3.58 5.67 -22.92
N LEU A 37 4.09 6.72 -22.28
CA LEU A 37 3.35 7.48 -21.27
C LEU A 37 2.12 8.16 -21.89
N LEU A 38 2.23 8.76 -23.07
CA LEU A 38 1.10 9.35 -23.78
C LEU A 38 -0.01 8.33 -24.04
N VAL A 39 0.34 7.09 -24.43
CA VAL A 39 -0.63 6.02 -24.66
C VAL A 39 -1.23 5.51 -23.35
N LEU A 40 -0.38 5.19 -22.36
CA LEU A 40 -0.81 4.64 -21.07
C LEU A 40 -1.71 5.62 -20.30
N PHE A 41 -1.41 6.92 -20.38
CA PHE A 41 -2.14 7.99 -19.71
C PHE A 41 -3.03 8.79 -20.66
N ALA A 42 -3.36 8.24 -21.84
CA ALA A 42 -4.29 8.87 -22.79
C ALA A 42 -5.65 9.24 -22.18
N PRO A 43 -6.26 8.44 -21.27
CA PRO A 43 -7.48 8.84 -20.58
C PRO A 43 -7.33 10.13 -19.75
N VAL A 44 -6.15 10.33 -19.15
CA VAL A 44 -5.84 11.52 -18.34
C VAL A 44 -5.60 12.72 -19.24
N LEU A 45 -4.73 12.58 -20.24
CA LEU A 45 -4.28 13.69 -21.09
C LEU A 45 -5.32 14.11 -22.13
N GLY A 46 -6.00 13.15 -22.75
CA GLY A 46 -6.96 13.42 -23.84
C GLY A 46 -8.39 13.63 -23.37
N ARG A 47 -8.81 12.98 -22.27
CA ARG A 47 -10.21 13.05 -21.78
C ARG A 47 -10.36 13.77 -20.45
N GLY A 48 -9.25 14.19 -19.83
CA GLY A 48 -9.28 14.85 -18.53
C GLY A 48 -9.78 13.96 -17.38
N LEU A 49 -9.55 12.65 -17.46
CA LEU A 49 -9.89 11.69 -16.40
C LEU A 49 -8.77 11.59 -15.36
N LEU A 50 -9.05 10.93 -14.24
CA LEU A 50 -8.08 10.59 -13.20
C LEU A 50 -7.89 9.08 -13.16
N LEU A 51 -6.72 8.60 -12.74
CA LEU A 51 -6.54 7.17 -12.47
C LEU A 51 -7.00 6.86 -11.05
N ASP A 52 -8.15 6.20 -10.95
CA ASP A 52 -8.84 5.97 -9.68
C ASP A 52 -9.85 4.81 -9.79
N PRO A 53 -9.75 3.76 -8.95
CA PRO A 53 -10.74 2.69 -8.90
C PRO A 53 -11.98 3.05 -8.08
N VAL A 54 -12.33 4.34 -7.91
CA VAL A 54 -13.44 4.83 -7.05
C VAL A 54 -14.78 4.12 -7.27
N ARG A 55 -15.06 3.65 -8.48
CA ARG A 55 -16.28 2.88 -8.78
C ARG A 55 -16.33 1.52 -8.09
N CYS A 56 -15.25 1.08 -7.44
CA CYS A 56 -15.27 -0.07 -6.52
C CYS A 56 -16.24 0.12 -5.35
N LEU A 57 -16.66 1.35 -5.06
CA LEU A 57 -17.70 1.66 -4.08
C LEU A 57 -19.11 1.31 -4.57
N GLN A 58 -19.27 1.05 -5.88
CA GLN A 58 -20.55 0.65 -6.45
C GLN A 58 -21.12 -0.57 -5.69
N GLY A 59 -22.39 -0.48 -5.32
CA GLY A 59 -23.08 -1.52 -4.56
C GLY A 59 -22.92 -1.42 -3.03
N SER A 60 -21.99 -0.61 -2.52
CA SER A 60 -21.86 -0.35 -1.07
C SER A 60 -22.70 0.86 -0.66
N PRO A 61 -23.63 0.77 0.30
CA PRO A 61 -24.38 1.93 0.78
C PRO A 61 -23.45 2.98 1.44
N PRO A 62 -23.66 4.30 1.24
CA PRO A 62 -24.72 4.94 0.46
C PRO A 62 -24.39 5.15 -1.04
N PHE A 63 -23.31 4.57 -1.54
CA PHE A 63 -22.85 4.71 -2.93
C PHE A 63 -23.59 3.78 -3.91
N ALA A 64 -24.38 2.83 -3.40
CA ALA A 64 -25.23 1.96 -4.21
C ALA A 64 -26.21 2.75 -5.10
N THR A 65 -26.69 3.91 -4.64
CA THR A 65 -27.60 4.78 -5.40
C THR A 65 -26.88 5.92 -6.14
N TRP A 66 -25.54 5.96 -6.11
CA TRP A 66 -24.78 7.00 -6.80
C TRP A 66 -24.80 6.77 -8.31
N ARG A 67 -25.12 7.82 -9.07
CA ARG A 67 -25.10 7.79 -10.53
C ARG A 67 -23.69 8.14 -11.02
N TRP A 68 -22.91 7.12 -11.34
CA TRP A 68 -21.57 7.25 -11.89
C TRP A 68 -21.60 7.79 -13.32
N ASP A 69 -20.64 8.65 -13.68
CA ASP A 69 -20.39 9.08 -15.05
C ASP A 69 -20.05 7.85 -15.91
N ALA A 70 -20.55 7.82 -17.15
CA ALA A 70 -20.33 6.70 -18.07
C ALA A 70 -18.83 6.44 -18.35
N ARG A 71 -17.98 7.46 -18.18
CA ARG A 71 -16.52 7.37 -18.36
C ARG A 71 -15.79 6.84 -17.13
N THR A 72 -16.48 6.66 -15.99
CA THR A 72 -15.88 6.11 -14.78
C THR A 72 -15.90 4.58 -14.85
N GLU A 73 -14.72 3.98 -14.94
CA GLU A 73 -14.55 2.54 -15.16
C GLU A 73 -14.67 1.74 -13.85
N LEU A 74 -15.19 0.52 -13.94
CA LEU A 74 -15.29 -0.41 -12.80
C LEU A 74 -14.13 -1.39 -12.81
N GLN A 75 -13.24 -1.27 -11.82
CA GLN A 75 -12.18 -2.25 -11.60
C GLN A 75 -11.83 -2.35 -10.10
N PRO A 76 -12.36 -3.35 -9.35
CA PRO A 76 -12.28 -3.39 -7.89
C PRO A 76 -11.02 -4.03 -7.28
N THR A 77 -10.12 -4.64 -8.07
CA THR A 77 -8.92 -5.34 -7.61
C THR A 77 -7.89 -4.45 -6.91
N GLN A 78 -7.99 -3.12 -7.05
CA GLN A 78 -7.19 -2.14 -6.31
C GLN A 78 -8.03 -1.27 -5.36
N SER A 79 -9.14 -1.80 -4.83
CA SER A 79 -10.05 -1.05 -3.95
C SER A 79 -9.40 -0.50 -2.67
N ASP A 80 -8.30 -1.09 -2.19
CA ASP A 80 -7.50 -0.57 -1.06
C ASP A 80 -7.01 0.87 -1.27
N LEU A 81 -6.82 1.29 -2.53
CA LEU A 81 -6.45 2.67 -2.83
C LEU A 81 -7.52 3.64 -2.31
N VAL A 82 -8.79 3.34 -2.59
CA VAL A 82 -9.95 4.18 -2.24
C VAL A 82 -10.35 3.96 -0.77
N ARG A 83 -10.28 2.72 -0.29
CA ARG A 83 -10.78 2.32 1.04
C ARG A 83 -9.79 2.60 2.18
N SER A 84 -8.49 2.66 1.90
CA SER A 84 -7.45 2.79 2.92
C SER A 84 -6.48 3.93 2.63
N ILE A 85 -5.81 3.85 1.48
CA ILE A 85 -4.66 4.71 1.18
C ILE A 85 -5.06 6.17 0.98
N HIS A 86 -6.10 6.45 0.17
CA HIS A 86 -6.60 7.80 -0.02
C HIS A 86 -7.12 8.43 1.29
N PRO A 87 -7.88 7.72 2.15
CA PRO A 87 -8.20 8.20 3.50
C PRO A 87 -6.96 8.58 4.32
N TRP A 88 -5.95 7.72 4.36
CA TRP A 88 -4.70 8.02 5.09
C TRP A 88 -3.99 9.24 4.53
N TRP A 89 -3.95 9.38 3.21
CA TRP A 89 -3.35 10.52 2.53
C TRP A 89 -4.13 11.82 2.71
N GLU A 90 -5.45 11.78 2.68
CA GLU A 90 -6.29 12.95 2.93
C GLU A 90 -6.13 13.44 4.37
N GLU A 91 -6.09 12.53 5.34
CA GLU A 91 -5.85 12.87 6.74
C GLU A 91 -4.43 13.43 6.95
N ALA A 92 -3.42 12.79 6.35
CA ALA A 92 -2.05 13.28 6.42
C ALA A 92 -1.92 14.68 5.82
N ARG A 93 -2.48 14.88 4.62
CA ARG A 93 -2.54 16.17 3.94
C ARG A 93 -3.23 17.22 4.80
N ARG A 94 -4.39 16.91 5.38
CA ARG A 94 -5.14 17.82 6.25
C ARG A 94 -4.27 18.32 7.40
N GLN A 95 -3.53 17.44 8.06
CA GLN A 95 -2.64 17.83 9.15
C GLN A 95 -1.44 18.64 8.68
N MET A 96 -0.81 18.26 7.57
CA MET A 96 0.33 18.99 6.99
C MET A 96 -0.05 20.43 6.60
N LEU A 97 -1.24 20.62 6.01
CA LEU A 97 -1.74 21.95 5.65
C LEU A 97 -1.98 22.86 6.87
N HIS A 98 -2.16 22.28 8.06
CA HIS A 98 -2.27 23.01 9.33
C HIS A 98 -0.92 23.11 10.08
N GLY A 99 0.20 22.80 9.42
CA GLY A 99 1.53 22.86 10.02
C GLY A 99 1.79 21.78 11.08
N ARG A 100 1.05 20.67 11.05
CA ARG A 100 1.17 19.57 12.02
C ARG A 100 1.81 18.34 11.37
N LEU A 101 2.67 17.66 12.13
CA LEU A 101 3.20 16.36 11.72
C LEU A 101 2.08 15.30 11.81
N PRO A 102 1.78 14.53 10.74
CA PRO A 102 0.69 13.56 10.76
C PRO A 102 0.99 12.30 11.55
N LEU A 103 0.89 12.37 12.89
CA LEU A 103 1.21 11.25 13.77
C LEU A 103 0.02 10.34 14.04
N ILE A 104 -1.16 10.91 14.23
CA ILE A 104 -2.42 10.24 14.61
C ILE A 104 -3.51 10.69 13.64
N GLY A 105 -4.36 9.78 13.17
CA GLY A 105 -5.54 10.10 12.36
C GLY A 105 -6.80 10.31 13.22
N PRO A 106 -7.14 11.54 13.65
CA PRO A 106 -8.28 11.80 14.55
C PRO A 106 -9.63 11.36 13.97
N HIS A 107 -9.76 11.31 12.65
CA HIS A 107 -11.00 10.94 11.95
C HIS A 107 -11.13 9.44 11.63
N MET A 108 -10.16 8.60 12.04
CA MET A 108 -10.16 7.16 11.76
C MET A 108 -9.81 6.37 13.01
N GLY A 109 -10.57 5.32 13.32
CA GLY A 109 -10.24 4.40 14.41
C GLY A 109 -10.15 5.06 15.78
N ALA A 110 -10.93 6.11 16.04
CA ALA A 110 -10.78 6.93 17.25
C ALA A 110 -9.36 7.45 17.51
N GLY A 111 -8.58 7.76 16.47
CA GLY A 111 -7.18 8.20 16.63
C GLY A 111 -6.17 7.10 16.33
N ALA A 112 -6.35 6.37 15.22
CA ALA A 112 -5.40 5.37 14.77
C ALA A 112 -4.03 5.99 14.42
N PRO A 113 -2.90 5.31 14.72
CA PRO A 113 -1.57 5.79 14.33
C PRO A 113 -1.41 5.91 12.81
N LEU A 114 -0.96 7.07 12.35
CA LEU A 114 -0.81 7.37 10.92
C LEU A 114 0.65 7.25 10.46
N LEU A 115 1.60 7.84 11.18
CA LEU A 115 3.03 7.67 10.88
C LEU A 115 3.49 6.22 11.10
N ALA A 116 3.09 5.63 12.23
CA ALA A 116 3.47 4.28 12.62
C ALA A 116 2.78 3.18 11.78
N ASN A 117 1.77 3.52 10.95
CA ASN A 117 1.19 2.57 10.01
C ASN A 117 2.23 2.05 9.00
N GLY A 118 3.23 2.86 8.65
CA GLY A 118 4.33 2.43 7.78
C GLY A 118 3.94 2.15 6.32
N GLN A 119 2.71 2.45 5.90
CA GLN A 119 2.29 2.44 4.49
C GLN A 119 1.72 3.79 4.02
N THR A 120 1.52 4.77 4.92
CA THR A 120 1.07 6.12 4.56
C THR A 120 2.13 6.92 3.80
N GLY A 121 3.43 6.62 3.99
CA GLY A 121 4.54 7.25 3.26
C GLY A 121 4.89 8.68 3.66
N ILE A 122 4.52 9.13 4.87
CA ILE A 122 4.66 10.54 5.32
C ILE A 122 6.08 11.10 5.13
N LEU A 123 7.11 10.26 5.32
CA LEU A 123 8.52 10.66 5.20
C LEU A 123 9.04 10.68 3.76
N ALA A 124 8.24 10.22 2.79
CA ALA A 124 8.66 10.04 1.42
C ALA A 124 8.43 11.32 0.59
N PRO A 125 9.47 11.97 0.05
CA PRO A 125 9.32 13.19 -0.73
C PRO A 125 8.54 12.96 -2.03
N VAL A 126 8.53 11.72 -2.53
CA VAL A 126 7.78 11.31 -3.72
C VAL A 126 6.25 11.43 -3.56
N LEU A 127 5.75 11.64 -2.33
CA LEU A 127 4.33 11.93 -2.06
C LEU A 127 3.97 13.42 -2.16
N ALA A 128 4.90 14.31 -2.53
CA ALA A 128 4.62 15.73 -2.73
C ALA A 128 3.38 16.01 -3.62
N PRO A 129 3.12 15.27 -4.73
CA PRO A 129 1.91 15.47 -5.52
C PRO A 129 0.62 15.25 -4.72
N VAL A 130 0.61 14.29 -3.80
CA VAL A 130 -0.53 14.00 -2.93
C VAL A 130 -0.74 15.15 -1.93
N TRP A 131 0.34 15.61 -1.30
CA TRP A 131 0.27 16.70 -0.32
C TRP A 131 -0.25 18.00 -0.93
N ILE A 132 0.13 18.30 -2.17
CA ILE A 132 -0.21 19.55 -2.83
C ILE A 132 -1.55 19.45 -3.57
N LEU A 133 -1.74 18.42 -4.40
CA LEU A 133 -2.88 18.32 -5.32
C LEU A 133 -4.07 17.52 -4.76
N GLY A 134 -3.90 16.83 -3.63
CA GLY A 134 -4.87 15.89 -3.07
C GLY A 134 -4.66 14.45 -3.54
N PRO A 135 -5.30 13.45 -2.89
CA PRO A 135 -5.07 12.03 -3.14
C PRO A 135 -5.25 11.58 -4.60
N GLU A 136 -6.34 11.97 -5.26
CA GLU A 136 -6.73 11.43 -6.58
C GLU A 136 -5.83 12.00 -7.69
N ARG A 137 -5.65 13.33 -7.68
CA ARG A 137 -4.76 14.02 -8.61
C ARG A 137 -3.30 13.64 -8.35
N GLY A 138 -2.90 13.56 -7.08
CA GLY A 138 -1.58 13.12 -6.68
C GLY A 138 -1.27 11.70 -7.14
N THR A 139 -2.20 10.75 -6.97
CA THR A 139 -2.08 9.37 -7.48
C THR A 139 -1.83 9.36 -8.97
N THR A 140 -2.60 10.14 -9.73
CA THR A 140 -2.47 10.23 -11.19
C THR A 140 -1.09 10.74 -11.61
N VAL A 141 -0.58 11.81 -10.98
CA VAL A 141 0.78 12.33 -11.24
C VAL A 141 1.84 11.29 -10.87
N MET A 142 1.74 10.70 -9.68
CA MET A 142 2.72 9.72 -9.20
C MET A 142 2.75 8.47 -10.08
N ALA A 143 1.64 8.05 -10.68
CA ALA A 143 1.62 6.95 -11.63
C ALA A 143 2.55 7.22 -12.83
N VAL A 144 2.50 8.43 -13.40
CA VAL A 144 3.44 8.84 -14.47
C VAL A 144 4.89 8.77 -13.97
N TRP A 145 5.15 9.36 -12.80
CA TRP A 145 6.49 9.39 -12.23
C TRP A 145 7.06 8.01 -11.92
N LYS A 146 6.23 7.05 -11.49
CA LYS A 146 6.65 5.68 -11.19
C LYS A 146 7.08 4.94 -12.45
N VAL A 147 6.32 5.04 -13.55
CA VAL A 147 6.69 4.41 -14.84
C VAL A 147 7.96 5.05 -15.39
N GLU A 148 8.04 6.38 -15.38
CA GLU A 148 9.22 7.13 -15.80
C GLU A 148 10.46 6.71 -15.00
N ALA A 149 10.38 6.76 -13.67
CA ALA A 149 11.50 6.40 -12.79
C ALA A 149 11.91 4.94 -12.94
N ALA A 150 10.95 4.01 -13.09
CA ALA A 150 11.25 2.59 -13.32
C ALA A 150 12.00 2.39 -14.65
N ALA A 151 11.42 2.86 -15.75
CA ALA A 151 11.98 2.66 -17.08
C ALA A 151 13.33 3.36 -17.27
N LEU A 152 13.41 4.63 -16.85
CA LEU A 152 14.63 5.44 -16.94
C LEU A 152 15.74 4.87 -16.06
N GLY A 153 15.43 4.45 -14.84
CA GLY A 153 16.41 3.84 -13.94
C GLY A 153 17.01 2.57 -14.52
N ALA A 154 16.17 1.69 -15.06
CA ALA A 154 16.62 0.46 -15.71
C ALA A 154 17.45 0.76 -16.96
N PHE A 155 17.00 1.69 -17.81
CA PHE A 155 17.76 2.12 -18.98
C PHE A 155 19.14 2.67 -18.62
N LEU A 156 19.23 3.59 -17.64
CA LEU A 156 20.49 4.21 -17.24
C LEU A 156 21.45 3.23 -16.56
N LEU A 157 20.94 2.33 -15.71
CA LEU A 157 21.73 1.25 -15.13
C LEU A 157 22.38 0.42 -16.25
N LEU A 158 21.59 -0.03 -17.23
CA LEU A 158 22.05 -0.89 -18.29
C LEU A 158 22.97 -0.15 -19.28
N ALA A 159 22.64 1.09 -19.65
CA ALA A 159 23.37 1.88 -20.63
C ALA A 159 24.67 2.49 -20.07
N LEU A 160 24.64 3.02 -18.84
CA LEU A 160 25.78 3.75 -18.25
C LEU A 160 26.54 2.88 -17.26
N GLY A 161 25.84 2.22 -16.34
CA GLY A 161 26.46 1.34 -15.34
C GLY A 161 27.09 0.12 -16.01
N TRP A 162 26.31 -0.62 -16.78
CA TRP A 162 26.76 -1.87 -17.40
C TRP A 162 27.27 -1.70 -18.83
N ARG A 163 27.07 -0.52 -19.43
CA ARG A 163 27.56 -0.20 -20.78
C ARG A 163 27.07 -1.18 -21.84
N LEU A 164 25.78 -1.52 -21.80
CA LEU A 164 25.14 -2.27 -22.88
C LEU A 164 24.92 -1.35 -24.10
N ARG A 165 24.70 -1.95 -25.27
CA ARG A 165 24.24 -1.22 -26.45
C ARG A 165 22.91 -0.52 -26.14
N LEU A 166 22.73 0.70 -26.66
CA LEU A 166 21.58 1.55 -26.31
C LEU A 166 20.21 0.89 -26.56
N HIS A 167 20.05 0.14 -27.65
CA HIS A 167 18.79 -0.56 -27.92
C HIS A 167 18.56 -1.74 -26.97
N ALA A 168 19.62 -2.40 -26.49
CA ALA A 168 19.51 -3.44 -25.48
C ALA A 168 19.14 -2.86 -24.11
N ALA A 169 19.77 -1.74 -23.73
CA ALA A 169 19.39 -0.99 -22.53
C ALA A 169 17.96 -0.45 -22.62
N ALA A 170 17.56 0.08 -23.78
CA ALA A 170 16.20 0.57 -24.02
C ALA A 170 15.17 -0.54 -23.88
N LEU A 171 15.44 -1.73 -24.43
CA LEU A 171 14.59 -2.91 -24.24
C LEU A 171 14.42 -3.22 -22.75
N GLY A 172 15.50 -3.31 -21.98
CA GLY A 172 15.42 -3.59 -20.54
C GLY A 172 14.63 -2.51 -19.78
N GLY A 173 14.81 -1.24 -20.13
CA GLY A 173 14.04 -0.12 -19.59
C GLY A 173 12.54 -0.23 -19.86
N ILE A 174 12.16 -0.46 -21.12
CA ILE A 174 10.76 -0.62 -21.54
C ILE A 174 10.11 -1.84 -20.90
N VAL A 175 10.78 -3.01 -20.95
CA VAL A 175 10.25 -4.25 -20.38
C VAL A 175 10.03 -4.11 -18.88
N TRP A 176 10.93 -3.46 -18.15
CA TRP A 176 10.75 -3.24 -16.71
C TRP A 176 9.65 -2.22 -16.38
N GLY A 177 9.69 -1.05 -17.05
CA GLY A 177 8.75 0.04 -16.77
C GLY A 177 7.30 -0.29 -17.14
N LEU A 178 7.10 -1.09 -18.18
CA LEU A 178 5.78 -1.49 -18.69
C LEU A 178 5.41 -2.94 -18.37
N ALA A 179 6.19 -3.66 -17.55
CA ALA A 179 5.85 -5.02 -17.15
C ALA A 179 4.44 -5.05 -16.54
N PRO A 180 3.61 -6.08 -16.84
CA PRO A 180 2.29 -6.25 -16.24
C PRO A 180 2.30 -6.17 -14.70
N PHE A 181 3.38 -6.61 -14.05
CA PHE A 181 3.56 -6.49 -12.60
C PHE A 181 3.68 -5.02 -12.15
N THR A 182 4.50 -4.22 -12.84
CA THR A 182 4.69 -2.79 -12.56
C THR A 182 3.39 -2.03 -12.78
N ILE A 183 2.71 -2.29 -13.90
CA ILE A 183 1.43 -1.66 -14.23
C ILE A 183 0.31 -2.12 -13.29
N GLY A 184 0.30 -3.40 -12.90
CA GLY A 184 -0.70 -3.98 -12.02
C GLY A 184 -0.66 -3.45 -10.59
N TRP A 185 0.46 -2.89 -10.13
CA TRP A 185 0.60 -2.26 -8.81
C TRP A 185 0.70 -0.73 -8.87
N LEU A 186 0.48 -0.13 -10.05
CA LEU A 186 0.89 1.24 -10.35
C LEU A 186 0.34 2.30 -9.38
N LEU A 187 -0.93 2.19 -8.99
CA LEU A 187 -1.59 3.24 -8.20
C LEU A 187 -1.18 3.23 -6.73
N VAL A 188 -0.84 2.07 -6.18
CA VAL A 188 -0.55 1.92 -4.74
C VAL A 188 0.89 2.31 -4.38
N PRO A 189 1.18 2.64 -3.11
CA PRO A 189 2.51 3.07 -2.65
C PRO A 189 3.66 2.13 -2.98
N LEU A 190 3.44 0.81 -2.99
CA LEU A 190 4.52 -0.17 -3.20
C LEU A 190 5.19 -0.06 -4.57
N ALA A 191 4.52 0.49 -5.58
CA ALA A 191 5.11 0.69 -6.90
C ALA A 191 6.27 1.71 -6.89
N TRP A 192 6.38 2.55 -5.86
CA TRP A 192 7.59 3.35 -5.66
C TRP A 192 8.81 2.50 -5.32
N SER A 193 8.64 1.43 -4.52
CA SER A 193 9.70 0.48 -4.22
C SER A 193 10.13 -0.29 -5.47
N LEU A 194 9.19 -0.57 -6.39
CA LEU A 194 9.48 -1.14 -7.72
C LEU A 194 10.27 -0.15 -8.57
N ALA A 195 9.80 1.09 -8.69
CA ALA A 195 10.46 2.12 -9.48
C ALA A 195 11.88 2.43 -8.98
N ALA A 196 12.12 2.34 -7.68
CA ALA A 196 13.43 2.54 -7.06
C ALA A 196 14.42 1.38 -7.32
N LEU A 197 13.94 0.16 -7.58
CA LEU A 197 14.77 -1.05 -7.70
C LEU A 197 15.99 -0.89 -8.63
N PRO A 198 15.86 -0.45 -9.90
CA PRO A 198 17.02 -0.30 -10.78
C PRO A 198 18.02 0.75 -10.28
N TRP A 199 17.55 1.82 -9.63
CA TRP A 199 18.41 2.85 -9.06
C TRP A 199 19.20 2.33 -7.86
N ILE A 200 18.57 1.50 -7.02
CA ILE A 200 19.24 0.85 -5.88
C ILE A 200 20.28 -0.15 -6.40
N TRP A 201 19.95 -0.96 -7.42
CA TRP A 201 20.93 -1.83 -8.08
C TRP A 201 22.12 -1.04 -8.60
N TRP A 202 21.88 0.10 -9.24
CA TRP A 202 22.95 0.96 -9.74
C TRP A 202 23.81 1.51 -8.60
N ALA A 203 23.19 2.07 -7.55
CA ALA A 203 23.89 2.63 -6.40
C ALA A 203 24.75 1.58 -5.69
N VAL A 204 24.21 0.38 -5.44
CA VAL A 204 24.91 -0.72 -4.77
C VAL A 204 26.09 -1.21 -5.62
N THR A 205 25.87 -1.45 -6.91
CA THR A 205 26.94 -1.99 -7.78
C THR A 205 28.07 -0.99 -8.00
N GLU A 206 27.76 0.30 -8.15
CA GLU A 206 28.77 1.36 -8.22
C GLU A 206 29.54 1.51 -6.91
N ALA A 207 28.85 1.47 -5.76
CA ALA A 207 29.49 1.57 -4.44
C ALA A 207 30.48 0.43 -4.16
N LEU A 208 30.22 -0.77 -4.69
CA LEU A 208 31.11 -1.93 -4.55
C LEU A 208 32.23 -1.96 -5.60
N GLY A 209 32.16 -1.09 -6.61
CA GLY A 209 33.15 -0.96 -7.67
C GLY A 209 34.55 -0.58 -7.18
N GLY A 210 35.58 -1.00 -7.94
CA GLY A 210 36.99 -0.90 -7.54
C GLY A 210 37.51 0.52 -7.24
N ARG A 211 36.87 1.57 -7.80
CA ARG A 211 37.26 2.98 -7.63
C ARG A 211 36.40 3.74 -6.60
N ALA A 212 35.39 3.10 -6.00
CA ALA A 212 34.50 3.77 -5.06
C ALA A 212 35.18 4.04 -3.72
N ARG A 213 35.02 5.27 -3.22
CA ARG A 213 35.43 5.70 -1.87
C ARG A 213 34.44 5.15 -0.83
N TRP A 214 34.91 4.91 0.39
CA TRP A 214 34.06 4.43 1.50
C TRP A 214 32.85 5.33 1.79
N GLY A 215 32.97 6.64 1.60
CA GLY A 215 31.83 7.56 1.71
C GLY A 215 30.69 7.26 0.72
N ARG A 216 30.99 6.74 -0.49
CA ARG A 216 29.95 6.32 -1.44
C ARG A 216 29.26 5.03 -1.01
N VAL A 217 30.00 4.12 -0.37
CA VAL A 217 29.45 2.90 0.24
C VAL A 217 28.49 3.26 1.37
N LEU A 218 28.90 4.18 2.24
CA LEU A 218 28.07 4.69 3.31
C LEU A 218 26.81 5.37 2.75
N LEU A 219 26.96 6.27 1.77
CA LEU A 219 25.83 6.96 1.13
C LEU A 219 24.84 5.97 0.50
N ALA A 220 25.31 4.96 -0.22
CA ALA A 220 24.44 3.93 -0.81
C ALA A 220 23.69 3.13 0.26
N GLY A 221 24.32 2.87 1.42
CA GLY A 221 23.69 2.26 2.58
C GLY A 221 22.63 3.17 3.19
N LEU A 222 22.95 4.44 3.45
CA LEU A 222 22.01 5.42 4.01
C LEU A 222 20.79 5.60 3.11
N VAL A 223 20.99 5.77 1.79
CA VAL A 223 19.88 5.91 0.83
C VAL A 223 19.02 4.66 0.76
N SER A 224 19.64 3.46 0.75
CA SER A 224 18.89 2.19 0.83
C SER A 224 18.05 2.11 2.11
N GLY A 225 18.61 2.53 3.24
CA GLY A 225 17.90 2.58 4.52
C GLY A 225 16.75 3.60 4.55
N LEU A 226 16.92 4.76 3.91
CA LEU A 226 15.85 5.75 3.73
C LEU A 226 14.69 5.17 2.91
N VAL A 227 14.98 4.49 1.79
CA VAL A 227 13.93 3.87 0.94
C VAL A 227 13.14 2.82 1.72
N MET A 228 13.82 2.01 2.55
CA MET A 228 13.15 1.02 3.42
C MET A 228 12.35 1.69 4.55
N GLY A 229 12.84 2.81 5.09
CA GLY A 229 12.24 3.55 6.19
C GLY A 229 11.16 4.57 5.81
N TRP A 230 10.98 4.90 4.53
CA TRP A 230 9.99 5.89 4.07
C TRP A 230 8.53 5.52 4.34
N GLY A 231 8.25 4.25 4.61
CA GLY A 231 6.90 3.77 4.87
C GLY A 231 6.00 3.78 3.64
N LEU A 232 6.55 3.58 2.44
CA LEU A 232 5.78 3.39 1.19
C LEU A 232 5.34 1.94 1.04
N ASN A 233 6.24 0.99 1.31
CA ASN A 233 5.94 -0.41 1.56
C ASN A 233 7.22 -1.08 2.07
N PRO A 234 7.41 -1.26 3.40
CA PRO A 234 8.68 -1.72 3.96
C PRO A 234 9.10 -3.09 3.44
N GLU A 235 8.13 -4.00 3.24
CA GLU A 235 8.37 -5.34 2.71
C GLU A 235 8.93 -5.29 1.28
N THR A 236 8.23 -4.65 0.34
CA THR A 236 8.68 -4.54 -1.06
C THR A 236 10.00 -3.76 -1.17
N ALA A 237 10.20 -2.74 -0.33
CA ALA A 237 11.47 -2.01 -0.28
C ALA A 237 12.63 -2.92 0.19
N ALA A 238 12.40 -3.76 1.20
CA ALA A 238 13.37 -4.75 1.65
C ALA A 238 13.70 -5.77 0.57
N ILE A 239 12.72 -6.22 -0.22
CA ILE A 239 12.95 -7.11 -1.37
C ILE A 239 13.81 -6.43 -2.44
N ALA A 240 13.51 -5.17 -2.78
CA ALA A 240 14.28 -4.40 -3.76
C ALA A 240 15.73 -4.19 -3.30
N VAL A 241 15.95 -3.72 -2.07
CA VAL A 241 17.29 -3.54 -1.48
C VAL A 241 18.02 -4.87 -1.35
N GLY A 242 17.34 -5.93 -0.86
CA GLY A 242 17.90 -7.27 -0.73
C GLY A 242 18.37 -7.84 -2.08
N SER A 243 17.60 -7.65 -3.15
CA SER A 243 18.01 -8.06 -4.49
C SER A 243 19.23 -7.29 -5.01
N ALA A 244 19.36 -6.00 -4.68
CA ALA A 244 20.52 -5.19 -5.04
C ALA A 244 21.77 -5.62 -4.26
N VAL A 245 21.62 -5.93 -2.96
CA VAL A 245 22.68 -6.51 -2.11
C VAL A 245 23.14 -7.84 -2.68
N LEU A 246 22.20 -8.72 -3.05
CA LEU A 246 22.49 -10.00 -3.70
C LEU A 246 23.24 -9.81 -5.02
N ALA A 247 22.77 -8.91 -5.89
CA ALA A 247 23.46 -8.57 -7.12
C ALA A 247 24.89 -8.05 -6.86
N GLY A 248 25.05 -7.16 -5.86
CA GLY A 248 26.34 -6.67 -5.42
C GLY A 248 27.30 -7.78 -4.96
N ALA A 249 26.80 -8.75 -4.19
CA ALA A 249 27.56 -9.91 -3.74
C ALA A 249 28.01 -10.79 -4.92
N VAL A 250 27.13 -11.04 -5.90
CA VAL A 250 27.44 -11.85 -7.09
C VAL A 250 28.44 -11.13 -8.00
N LEU A 251 28.29 -9.81 -8.19
CA LEU A 251 29.15 -9.02 -9.07
C LEU A 251 30.54 -8.76 -8.45
N HIS A 252 30.59 -8.59 -7.12
CA HIS A 252 31.79 -8.21 -6.38
C HIS A 252 32.05 -9.10 -5.13
N PRO A 253 32.22 -10.43 -5.28
CA PRO A 253 32.26 -11.37 -4.15
C PRO A 253 33.41 -11.11 -3.15
N ARG A 254 34.52 -10.51 -3.62
CA ARG A 254 35.67 -10.17 -2.78
C ARG A 254 35.49 -8.89 -1.95
N ARG A 255 34.38 -8.16 -2.10
CA ARG A 255 34.14 -6.85 -1.45
C ARG A 255 33.17 -6.92 -0.29
N TRP A 256 33.08 -8.07 0.39
CA TRP A 256 32.12 -8.32 1.47
C TRP A 256 32.18 -7.29 2.61
N ARG A 257 33.35 -6.75 2.97
CA ARG A 257 33.46 -5.70 4.01
C ARG A 257 32.71 -4.41 3.63
N ARG A 258 32.76 -4.01 2.36
CA ARG A 258 32.02 -2.85 1.86
C ARG A 258 30.52 -3.14 1.84
N LEU A 259 30.15 -4.34 1.41
CA LEU A 259 28.77 -4.79 1.43
C LEU A 259 28.21 -4.80 2.86
N ALA A 260 28.97 -5.33 3.82
CA ALA A 260 28.61 -5.35 5.23
C ALA A 260 28.42 -3.93 5.79
N LEU A 261 29.36 -3.01 5.54
CA LEU A 261 29.20 -1.62 5.95
C LEU A 261 27.94 -0.98 5.37
N MET A 262 27.66 -1.20 4.09
CA MET A 262 26.48 -0.67 3.42
C MET A 262 25.19 -1.24 4.05
N VAL A 263 25.15 -2.55 4.31
CA VAL A 263 24.02 -3.22 4.96
C VAL A 263 23.83 -2.71 6.39
N LEU A 264 24.91 -2.52 7.16
CA LEU A 264 24.86 -1.97 8.51
C LEU A 264 24.32 -0.53 8.51
N ALA A 265 24.77 0.31 7.57
CA ALA A 265 24.27 1.68 7.42
C ALA A 265 22.79 1.71 7.03
N ALA A 266 22.38 0.86 6.08
CA ALA A 266 20.97 0.68 5.72
C ALA A 266 20.13 0.22 6.91
N ALA A 267 20.60 -0.78 7.66
CA ALA A 267 19.92 -1.33 8.83
C ALA A 267 19.77 -0.28 9.93
N ALA A 268 20.80 0.51 10.22
CA ALA A 268 20.75 1.57 11.24
C ALA A 268 19.68 2.62 10.90
N VAL A 269 19.68 3.15 9.67
CA VAL A 269 18.69 4.15 9.23
C VAL A 269 17.28 3.54 9.20
N THR A 270 17.14 2.33 8.66
CA THR A 270 15.84 1.65 8.60
C THR A 270 15.29 1.42 10.00
N LEU A 271 16.12 0.93 10.94
CA LEU A 271 15.69 0.64 12.30
C LEU A 271 15.18 1.88 13.00
N VAL A 272 15.88 3.01 12.88
CA VAL A 272 15.41 4.29 13.41
C VAL A 272 14.05 4.61 12.78
N LEU A 273 13.97 4.76 11.45
CA LEU A 273 12.75 5.22 10.80
C LEU A 273 11.55 4.26 10.93
N ALA A 274 11.80 2.96 11.02
CA ALA A 274 10.77 1.94 11.15
C ALA A 274 10.43 1.62 12.61
N LEU A 275 11.12 2.18 13.62
CA LEU A 275 10.87 1.89 15.03
C LEU A 275 9.41 2.12 15.43
N PRO A 276 8.76 3.25 15.07
CA PRO A 276 7.31 3.43 15.26
C PRO A 276 6.48 2.27 14.71
N THR A 277 6.76 1.86 13.48
CA THR A 277 6.04 0.80 12.77
C THR A 277 6.26 -0.56 13.42
N ILE A 278 7.48 -0.86 13.84
CA ILE A 278 7.82 -2.12 14.53
C ILE A 278 7.07 -2.20 15.86
N ARG A 279 7.06 -1.11 16.64
CA ARG A 279 6.31 -1.05 17.91
C ARG A 279 4.82 -1.23 17.70
N LEU A 280 4.24 -0.57 16.68
CA LEU A 280 2.83 -0.72 16.34
C LEU A 280 2.50 -2.14 15.89
N ILE A 281 3.32 -2.75 15.03
CA ILE A 281 3.14 -4.14 14.60
C ILE A 281 3.05 -5.05 15.84
N GLY A 282 3.97 -4.93 16.80
CA GLY A 282 3.96 -5.75 18.02
C GLY A 282 2.71 -5.57 18.89
N ALA A 283 2.07 -4.40 18.86
CA ALA A 283 0.83 -4.11 19.60
C ALA A 283 -0.45 -4.27 18.75
N SER A 284 -0.32 -4.64 17.47
CA SER A 284 -1.43 -4.68 16.53
C SER A 284 -2.27 -5.94 16.65
N SER A 285 -3.51 -5.87 16.16
CA SER A 285 -4.35 -7.05 16.03
C SER A 285 -3.79 -8.06 15.05
N LYS A 286 -3.06 -7.62 14.03
CA LYS A 286 -2.38 -8.51 13.09
C LYS A 286 -1.28 -9.32 13.74
N SER A 287 -0.48 -8.78 14.66
CA SER A 287 0.53 -9.58 15.36
C SER A 287 -0.10 -10.64 16.28
N ARG A 288 -1.25 -10.36 16.90
CA ARG A 288 -1.97 -11.37 17.69
C ARG A 288 -2.70 -12.39 16.82
N ALA A 289 -3.30 -11.96 15.70
CA ALA A 289 -3.87 -12.85 14.70
C ALA A 289 -2.78 -13.75 14.11
N TYR A 290 -1.59 -13.19 13.85
CA TYR A 290 -0.41 -13.90 13.37
C TYR A 290 -0.01 -15.07 14.28
N ALA A 291 -0.17 -14.94 15.61
CA ALA A 291 0.06 -16.05 16.54
C ALA A 291 -0.96 -17.20 16.41
N ARG A 292 -2.16 -16.93 15.87
CA ARG A 292 -3.24 -17.91 15.66
C ARG A 292 -3.27 -18.47 14.24
N VAL A 293 -2.66 -17.79 13.27
CA VAL A 293 -2.56 -18.26 11.89
C VAL A 293 -1.58 -19.43 11.83
N ASN A 294 -2.04 -20.54 11.26
CA ASN A 294 -1.16 -21.66 10.97
C ASN A 294 -0.02 -21.18 10.06
N PRO A 295 1.25 -21.51 10.37
CA PRO A 295 2.33 -21.23 9.45
C PRO A 295 2.00 -21.82 8.08
N ASN A 296 2.42 -21.12 7.03
CA ASN A 296 2.27 -21.50 5.64
C ASN A 296 3.19 -22.71 5.35
N LEU A 297 3.09 -23.79 6.11
CA LEU A 297 3.91 -24.99 5.96
C LEU A 297 3.49 -25.78 4.71
N ARG A 298 2.22 -25.67 4.32
CA ARG A 298 1.73 -26.30 3.09
C ARG A 298 2.33 -25.58 1.88
N PRO A 299 2.90 -26.32 0.92
CA PRO A 299 3.38 -25.72 -0.32
C PRO A 299 2.21 -25.12 -1.10
N VAL A 300 2.50 -24.13 -1.95
CA VAL A 300 1.49 -23.62 -2.90
C VAL A 300 1.06 -24.79 -3.80
N PRO A 301 -0.26 -25.04 -3.99
CA PRO A 301 -0.71 -26.13 -4.84
C PRO A 301 -0.06 -26.09 -6.22
N VAL A 302 0.34 -27.25 -6.74
CA VAL A 302 1.00 -27.36 -8.07
C VAL A 302 0.17 -26.63 -9.13
N ALA A 303 -1.15 -26.81 -9.12
CA ALA A 303 -2.06 -26.12 -10.03
C ALA A 303 -1.94 -24.60 -9.98
N VAL A 304 -1.88 -24.00 -8.78
CA VAL A 304 -1.70 -22.54 -8.62
C VAL A 304 -0.33 -22.09 -9.14
N ARG A 305 0.72 -22.89 -8.91
CA ARG A 305 2.06 -22.60 -9.46
C ARG A 305 2.09 -22.68 -10.98
N LEU A 306 1.42 -23.68 -11.56
CA LEU A 306 1.28 -23.82 -13.01
C LEU A 306 0.49 -22.66 -13.62
N LEU A 307 -0.60 -22.22 -12.98
CA LEU A 307 -1.36 -21.04 -13.42
C LEU A 307 -0.53 -19.76 -13.33
N ALA A 308 0.29 -19.59 -12.29
CA ALA A 308 1.21 -18.47 -12.17
C ALA A 308 2.33 -18.52 -13.22
N LEU A 309 2.86 -19.70 -13.52
CA LEU A 309 3.84 -19.91 -14.59
C LEU A 309 3.23 -19.63 -15.97
N GLU A 310 2.02 -20.14 -16.22
CA GLU A 310 1.23 -19.87 -17.42
C GLU A 310 1.04 -18.37 -17.61
N GLN A 311 0.57 -17.67 -16.58
CA GLN A 311 0.40 -16.20 -16.62
C GLN A 311 1.73 -15.45 -16.80
N THR A 312 2.86 -16.02 -16.37
CA THR A 312 4.19 -15.43 -16.55
C THR A 312 4.69 -15.60 -18.00
N LEU A 313 4.47 -16.78 -18.59
CA LEU A 313 4.91 -17.10 -19.95
C LEU A 313 3.96 -16.56 -21.02
N VAL A 314 2.68 -16.47 -20.70
CA VAL A 314 1.61 -15.99 -21.57
C VAL A 314 0.82 -14.92 -20.80
N PRO A 315 1.30 -13.67 -20.78
CA PRO A 315 0.60 -12.58 -20.11
C PRO A 315 -0.84 -12.45 -20.62
N GLY A 316 -1.82 -12.57 -19.71
CA GLY A 316 -3.26 -12.50 -20.04
C GLY A 316 -3.93 -13.86 -20.20
N ALA A 317 -3.22 -14.98 -20.01
CA ALA A 317 -3.81 -16.32 -20.10
C ALA A 317 -4.92 -16.60 -19.07
N LEU A 318 -4.92 -15.87 -17.95
CA LEU A 318 -5.99 -15.91 -16.94
C LEU A 318 -6.97 -14.74 -17.04
N GLY A 319 -6.96 -14.00 -18.14
CA GLY A 319 -7.84 -12.87 -18.42
C GLY A 319 -7.31 -11.52 -17.95
N ASN A 320 -8.18 -10.51 -17.97
CA ASN A 320 -7.88 -9.12 -17.64
C ASN A 320 -8.83 -8.60 -16.56
N PRO A 321 -8.32 -8.00 -15.47
CA PRO A 321 -9.16 -7.51 -14.39
C PRO A 321 -10.12 -6.42 -14.88
N GLY A 322 -9.65 -5.41 -15.63
CA GLY A 322 -10.48 -4.29 -16.10
C GLY A 322 -11.61 -4.68 -17.04
N ARG A 323 -11.53 -5.87 -17.66
CA ARG A 323 -12.57 -6.43 -18.53
C ARG A 323 -13.51 -7.39 -17.80
N GLY A 324 -13.25 -7.66 -16.52
CA GLY A 324 -14.03 -8.62 -15.73
C GLY A 324 -13.77 -10.09 -16.06
N SER A 325 -12.74 -10.39 -16.87
CA SER A 325 -12.42 -11.76 -17.31
C SER A 325 -11.34 -12.44 -16.48
N TRP A 326 -10.81 -11.78 -15.43
CA TRP A 326 -9.80 -12.37 -14.56
C TRP A 326 -10.36 -13.57 -13.75
N VAL A 327 -9.74 -14.75 -13.93
CA VAL A 327 -10.15 -16.00 -13.25
C VAL A 327 -9.06 -16.60 -12.37
N GLY A 328 -7.96 -15.88 -12.13
CA GLY A 328 -6.85 -16.39 -11.32
C GLY A 328 -7.23 -16.57 -9.84
N PRO A 329 -6.73 -17.62 -9.16
CA PRO A 329 -7.00 -17.88 -7.74
C PRO A 329 -6.21 -16.95 -6.80
N TYR A 330 -5.60 -15.90 -7.35
CA TYR A 330 -4.80 -14.90 -6.68
C TYR A 330 -5.10 -13.52 -7.28
N PRO A 331 -4.81 -12.41 -6.57
CA PRO A 331 -4.99 -11.08 -7.13
C PRO A 331 -4.15 -10.87 -8.39
N TYR A 332 -4.73 -10.28 -9.45
CA TYR A 332 -4.07 -10.05 -10.74
C TYR A 332 -2.64 -9.50 -10.58
N ALA A 333 -2.49 -8.40 -9.84
CA ALA A 333 -1.23 -7.71 -9.70
C ALA A 333 -0.13 -8.60 -9.08
N ALA A 334 -0.49 -9.54 -8.21
CA ALA A 334 0.46 -10.45 -7.58
C ALA A 334 0.98 -11.52 -8.55
N GLY A 335 0.20 -11.95 -9.54
CA GLY A 335 0.61 -12.98 -10.50
C GLY A 335 0.87 -12.51 -11.93
N ALA A 336 0.75 -11.21 -12.20
CA ALA A 336 1.10 -10.59 -13.48
C ALA A 336 2.63 -10.50 -13.70
N MET A 337 3.38 -11.58 -13.45
CA MET A 337 4.86 -11.58 -13.40
C MET A 337 5.55 -11.68 -14.78
N GLY A 338 4.78 -11.68 -15.87
CA GLY A 338 5.32 -11.84 -17.23
C GLY A 338 6.12 -10.64 -17.73
N ALA A 339 6.92 -10.86 -18.78
CA ALA A 339 7.79 -9.85 -19.40
C ALA A 339 7.49 -9.59 -20.89
N GLY A 340 6.48 -10.25 -21.45
CA GLY A 340 6.12 -10.18 -22.88
C GLY A 340 6.91 -11.16 -23.77
N GLY A 341 6.33 -11.47 -24.92
CA GLY A 341 6.82 -12.38 -25.94
C GLY A 341 8.13 -11.92 -26.57
N VAL A 342 8.33 -10.60 -26.77
CA VAL A 342 9.63 -10.08 -27.24
C VAL A 342 10.75 -10.46 -26.26
N ALA A 343 10.54 -10.24 -24.96
CA ALA A 343 11.53 -10.60 -23.94
C ALA A 343 11.77 -12.11 -23.90
N LEU A 344 10.69 -12.92 -23.87
CA LEU A 344 10.77 -14.38 -23.79
C LEU A 344 11.52 -15.00 -24.98
N VAL A 345 11.23 -14.56 -26.20
CA VAL A 345 11.95 -15.04 -27.39
C VAL A 345 13.43 -14.67 -27.35
N LEU A 346 13.77 -13.48 -26.85
CA LEU A 346 15.17 -13.08 -26.72
C LEU A 346 15.94 -13.94 -25.71
N LEU A 347 15.29 -14.43 -24.65
CA LEU A 347 15.92 -15.36 -23.71
C LEU A 347 16.30 -16.69 -24.38
N VAL A 348 15.48 -17.18 -25.30
CA VAL A 348 15.73 -18.43 -26.03
C VAL A 348 16.72 -18.21 -27.18
N ALA A 349 16.45 -17.23 -28.03
CA ALA A 349 17.20 -16.97 -29.25
C ALA A 349 18.54 -16.27 -28.98
N GLY A 350 18.57 -15.27 -28.09
CA GLY A 350 19.74 -14.40 -27.87
C GLY A 350 20.70 -14.89 -26.79
N GLY A 351 22.01 -14.68 -26.95
CA GLY A 351 23.02 -15.20 -26.01
C GLY A 351 23.87 -14.12 -25.38
N ALA A 352 23.79 -13.97 -24.06
CA ALA A 352 24.67 -13.06 -23.34
C ALA A 352 26.15 -13.41 -23.59
N GLY A 353 26.96 -12.39 -23.91
CA GLY A 353 28.38 -12.57 -24.14
C GLY A 353 29.12 -13.08 -22.89
N SER A 354 30.23 -13.80 -23.07
CA SER A 354 31.03 -14.35 -21.95
C SER A 354 31.47 -13.28 -20.93
N ARG A 355 31.76 -12.06 -21.41
CA ARG A 355 32.10 -10.89 -20.58
C ARG A 355 30.96 -10.41 -19.67
N ARG A 356 29.72 -10.84 -19.93
CA ARG A 356 28.51 -10.47 -19.18
C ARG A 356 28.04 -11.55 -18.21
N ARG A 357 28.77 -12.68 -18.07
CA ARG A 357 28.35 -13.84 -17.24
C ARG A 357 27.98 -13.48 -15.81
N ARG A 358 28.66 -12.54 -15.17
CA ARG A 358 28.34 -12.12 -13.79
C ARG A 358 27.02 -11.35 -13.69
N TYR A 359 26.68 -10.55 -14.70
CA TYR A 359 25.38 -9.87 -14.77
C TYR A 359 24.24 -10.85 -14.98
N VAL A 360 24.46 -11.86 -15.84
CA VAL A 360 23.53 -12.99 -15.99
C VAL A 360 23.36 -13.72 -14.66
N ALA A 361 24.46 -14.03 -13.96
CA ALA A 361 24.40 -14.69 -12.65
C ALA A 361 23.65 -13.85 -11.61
N ALA A 362 23.80 -12.53 -11.59
CA ALA A 362 23.08 -11.65 -10.68
C ALA A 362 21.56 -11.63 -10.94
N ALA A 363 21.16 -11.60 -12.22
CA ALA A 363 19.76 -11.70 -12.61
C ALA A 363 19.19 -13.11 -12.31
N LEU A 364 19.92 -14.18 -12.62
CA LEU A 364 19.51 -15.54 -12.29
C LEU A 364 19.43 -15.80 -10.78
N ALA A 365 20.32 -15.21 -9.98
CA ALA A 365 20.25 -15.31 -8.53
C ALA A 365 18.96 -14.64 -8.00
N SER A 366 18.60 -13.48 -8.54
CA SER A 366 17.35 -12.79 -8.20
C SER A 366 16.12 -13.59 -8.63
N LEU A 367 16.16 -14.17 -9.83
CA LEU A 367 15.12 -15.06 -10.34
C LEU A 367 14.98 -16.33 -9.51
N ALA A 368 16.10 -16.91 -9.06
CA ALA A 368 16.10 -18.08 -8.18
C ALA A 368 15.48 -17.76 -6.83
N VAL A 369 15.82 -16.60 -6.23
CA VAL A 369 15.16 -16.11 -5.02
C VAL A 369 13.66 -15.94 -5.23
N ALA A 370 13.24 -15.40 -6.37
CA ALA A 370 11.82 -15.32 -6.74
C ALA A 370 11.17 -16.71 -6.86
N GLY A 371 11.84 -17.66 -7.51
CA GLY A 371 11.40 -19.04 -7.66
C GLY A 371 11.19 -19.73 -6.31
N VAL A 372 12.13 -19.55 -5.38
CA VAL A 372 12.06 -20.11 -4.04
C VAL A 372 10.97 -19.43 -3.21
N LEU A 373 10.91 -18.10 -3.22
CA LEU A 373 10.04 -17.34 -2.31
C LEU A 373 8.61 -17.20 -2.84
N ALA A 374 8.43 -16.82 -4.10
CA ALA A 374 7.10 -16.60 -4.67
C ALA A 374 6.39 -17.92 -5.01
N PHE A 375 7.12 -18.90 -5.57
CA PHE A 375 6.52 -20.19 -5.97
C PHE A 375 6.67 -21.30 -4.92
N ARG A 376 7.46 -21.09 -3.86
CA ARG A 376 7.60 -22.02 -2.73
C ARG A 376 7.86 -23.46 -3.19
N VAL A 377 8.94 -23.62 -3.96
CA VAL A 377 9.35 -24.92 -4.53
C VAL A 377 10.07 -25.74 -3.46
N PRO A 378 9.52 -26.87 -2.98
CA PRO A 378 10.22 -27.73 -2.02
C PRO A 378 11.42 -28.44 -2.66
N PRO A 379 12.51 -28.72 -1.92
CA PRO A 379 12.75 -28.40 -0.50
C PRO A 379 13.32 -26.98 -0.28
N LEU A 380 13.44 -26.15 -1.32
CA LEU A 380 14.14 -24.87 -1.25
C LEU A 380 13.41 -23.84 -0.35
N ASP A 381 12.10 -24.00 -0.15
CA ASP A 381 11.30 -23.15 0.73
C ASP A 381 11.32 -23.62 2.21
N TRP A 382 11.92 -24.77 2.51
CA TRP A 382 11.82 -25.44 3.82
C TRP A 382 12.34 -24.61 4.99
N LEU A 383 13.43 -23.87 4.78
CA LEU A 383 13.99 -23.00 5.81
C LEU A 383 13.11 -21.76 6.03
N LEU A 384 12.53 -21.23 4.96
CA LEU A 384 11.77 -19.98 4.96
C LEU A 384 10.42 -20.15 5.66
N VAL A 385 9.80 -21.32 5.50
CA VAL A 385 8.52 -21.66 6.14
C VAL A 385 8.69 -22.01 7.63
N ARG A 386 9.91 -21.91 8.16
CA ARG A 386 10.25 -22.21 9.55
C ARG A 386 10.85 -21.03 10.31
N ILE A 387 11.08 -19.90 9.64
CA ILE A 387 11.65 -18.70 10.27
C ILE A 387 10.54 -17.65 10.39
N PRO A 388 10.03 -17.36 11.59
CA PRO A 388 9.20 -16.19 11.81
C PRO A 388 9.97 -14.89 11.47
N PRO A 389 9.34 -13.88 10.83
CA PRO A 389 7.93 -13.87 10.45
C PRO A 389 7.59 -14.48 9.07
N PHE A 390 8.60 -14.91 8.30
CA PHE A 390 8.47 -15.35 6.89
C PHE A 390 7.54 -16.54 6.71
N ASP A 391 7.45 -17.41 7.71
CA ASP A 391 6.59 -18.60 7.70
C ASP A 391 5.10 -18.30 7.57
N ARG A 392 4.65 -17.07 7.80
CA ARG A 392 3.23 -16.65 7.66
C ARG A 392 3.04 -15.43 6.76
N MET A 393 4.10 -14.94 6.10
CA MET A 393 4.00 -13.78 5.21
C MET A 393 3.30 -14.12 3.89
N THR A 394 2.71 -13.11 3.26
CA THR A 394 2.18 -13.20 1.89
C THR A 394 3.32 -13.14 0.87
N LEU A 395 3.93 -14.29 0.61
CA LEU A 395 5.11 -14.44 -0.24
C LEU A 395 4.96 -14.12 -1.75
N PRO A 396 3.76 -14.03 -2.38
CA PRO A 396 3.64 -13.64 -3.79
C PRO A 396 4.27 -12.28 -4.16
N ARG A 397 4.52 -11.39 -3.18
CA ARG A 397 5.18 -10.09 -3.42
C ARG A 397 6.62 -10.22 -3.92
N PHE A 398 7.31 -11.33 -3.64
CA PHE A 398 8.62 -11.64 -4.23
C PHE A 398 8.56 -11.88 -5.74
N GLY A 399 7.36 -12.05 -6.30
CA GLY A 399 7.12 -12.13 -7.72
C GLY A 399 7.68 -10.96 -8.53
N LEU A 400 7.90 -9.79 -7.91
CA LEU A 400 8.51 -8.62 -8.56
C LEU A 400 9.89 -8.91 -9.17
N LEU A 401 10.64 -9.85 -8.57
CA LEU A 401 11.97 -10.20 -9.02
C LEU A 401 11.95 -11.00 -10.33
N VAL A 402 10.81 -11.63 -10.68
CA VAL A 402 10.63 -12.36 -11.94
C VAL A 402 10.72 -11.40 -13.14
N PRO A 403 9.81 -10.41 -13.32
CA PRO A 403 9.86 -9.51 -14.47
C PRO A 403 11.14 -8.66 -14.48
N TRP A 404 11.68 -8.29 -13.31
CA TRP A 404 12.99 -7.61 -13.24
C TRP A 404 14.10 -8.46 -13.85
N SER A 405 14.21 -9.72 -13.42
CA SER A 405 15.25 -10.62 -13.90
C SER A 405 15.08 -10.94 -15.38
N LEU A 406 13.85 -11.14 -15.85
CA LEU A 406 13.56 -11.36 -17.26
C LEU A 406 13.91 -10.13 -18.12
N ALA A 407 13.60 -8.91 -17.66
CA ALA A 407 13.97 -7.67 -18.35
C ALA A 407 15.48 -7.53 -18.50
N VAL A 408 16.24 -7.77 -17.41
CA VAL A 408 17.70 -7.73 -17.41
C VAL A 408 18.29 -8.82 -18.32
N LEU A 409 17.80 -10.05 -18.24
CA LEU A 409 18.28 -11.15 -19.07
C LEU A 409 17.98 -10.94 -20.55
N ALA A 410 16.79 -10.43 -20.90
CA ALA A 410 16.44 -10.09 -22.28
C ALA A 410 17.34 -8.98 -22.85
N ALA A 411 17.63 -7.95 -22.05
CA ALA A 411 18.58 -6.90 -22.41
C ALA A 411 19.99 -7.47 -22.63
N LEU A 412 20.47 -8.34 -21.74
CA LEU A 412 21.79 -8.99 -21.88
C LEU A 412 21.85 -9.95 -23.08
N ALA A 413 20.75 -10.64 -23.38
CA ALA A 413 20.63 -11.53 -24.53
C ALA A 413 20.69 -10.73 -25.84
N LEU A 414 20.03 -9.57 -25.90
CA LEU A 414 20.08 -8.65 -27.04
C LEU A 414 21.45 -7.94 -27.17
N ASP A 415 22.11 -7.59 -26.05
CA ASP A 415 23.47 -7.02 -26.04
C ASP A 415 24.54 -8.04 -26.49
N GLY A 416 24.23 -9.33 -26.38
CA GLY A 416 25.14 -10.42 -26.67
C GLY A 416 25.31 -10.77 -28.15
N ARG A 417 25.75 -12.01 -28.43
CA ARG A 417 26.08 -12.47 -29.79
C ARG A 417 24.81 -12.76 -30.60
N PRO A 418 24.86 -12.63 -31.95
CA PRO A 418 23.75 -13.04 -32.81
C PRO A 418 23.38 -14.51 -32.56
N ALA A 419 22.09 -14.78 -32.53
CA ALA A 419 21.51 -16.09 -32.26
C ALA A 419 22.02 -17.15 -33.26
N GLU A 420 22.56 -18.27 -32.76
CA GLU A 420 22.87 -19.47 -33.55
C GLU A 420 21.60 -20.02 -34.22
N ARG A 421 21.75 -20.74 -35.35
CA ARG A 421 20.62 -21.21 -36.17
C ARG A 421 19.62 -22.05 -35.36
N TRP A 422 20.10 -22.97 -34.51
CA TRP A 422 19.23 -23.80 -33.68
C TRP A 422 18.48 -22.99 -32.61
N ARG A 423 19.08 -21.92 -32.07
CA ARG A 423 18.45 -21.05 -31.08
C ARG A 423 17.33 -20.22 -31.68
N ARG A 424 17.52 -19.78 -32.94
CA ARG A 424 16.44 -19.14 -33.71
C ARG A 424 15.32 -20.12 -34.02
N PHE A 425 15.65 -21.36 -34.35
CA PHE A 425 14.65 -22.42 -34.54
C PHE A 425 13.85 -22.68 -33.27
N ALA A 426 14.52 -22.80 -32.11
CA ALA A 426 13.86 -22.89 -30.81
C ALA A 426 13.00 -21.65 -30.50
N GLY A 427 13.47 -20.45 -30.88
CA GLY A 427 12.69 -19.23 -30.80
C GLY A 427 11.40 -19.30 -31.64
N TRP A 428 11.47 -19.81 -32.87
CA TRP A 428 10.30 -20.00 -33.72
C TRP A 428 9.32 -21.02 -33.14
N ILE A 429 9.81 -22.11 -32.55
CA ILE A 429 8.96 -23.07 -31.82
C ILE A 429 8.21 -22.35 -30.69
N LEU A 430 8.92 -21.57 -29.87
CA LEU A 430 8.30 -20.81 -28.79
C LEU A 430 7.27 -19.82 -29.32
N ALA A 431 7.59 -19.05 -30.37
CA ALA A 431 6.67 -18.10 -30.97
C ALA A 431 5.39 -18.78 -31.50
N SER A 432 5.51 -19.95 -32.12
CA SER A 432 4.37 -20.77 -32.56
C SER A 432 3.53 -21.28 -31.39
N VAL A 433 4.15 -21.70 -30.28
CA VAL A 433 3.43 -22.11 -29.06
C VAL A 433 2.66 -20.92 -28.48
N LEU A 434 3.28 -19.75 -28.39
CA LEU A 434 2.64 -18.53 -27.91
C LEU A 434 1.48 -18.08 -28.81
N LEU A 435 1.60 -18.22 -30.13
CA LEU A 435 0.49 -17.99 -31.07
C LEU A 435 -0.64 -19.01 -30.88
N GLY A 436 -0.30 -20.29 -30.73
CA GLY A 436 -1.26 -21.37 -30.48
C GLY A 436 -2.03 -21.20 -29.16
N ALA A 437 -1.44 -20.53 -28.17
CA ALA A 437 -2.10 -20.24 -26.89
C ALA A 437 -3.40 -19.43 -27.05
N GLY A 438 -3.52 -18.60 -28.09
CA GLY A 438 -4.77 -17.89 -28.37
C GLY A 438 -5.93 -18.83 -28.72
N GLY A 439 -5.69 -19.85 -29.54
CA GLY A 439 -6.70 -20.87 -29.87
C GLY A 439 -7.07 -21.73 -28.65
N TRP A 440 -6.09 -22.03 -27.79
CA TRP A 440 -6.33 -22.71 -26.52
C TRP A 440 -7.23 -21.89 -25.58
N LEU A 441 -7.04 -20.57 -25.50
CA LEU A 441 -7.91 -19.69 -24.70
C LEU A 441 -9.34 -19.62 -25.20
N VAL A 442 -9.56 -19.65 -26.52
CA VAL A 442 -10.91 -19.78 -27.09
C VAL A 442 -11.58 -21.06 -26.59
N GLY A 443 -10.83 -22.17 -26.54
CA GLY A 443 -11.31 -23.43 -25.95
C GLY A 443 -11.63 -23.35 -24.44
N ARG A 444 -11.10 -22.35 -23.72
CA ARG A 444 -11.41 -22.05 -22.32
C ARG A 444 -12.54 -21.02 -22.14
N GLY A 445 -13.17 -20.58 -23.22
CA GLY A 445 -14.28 -19.62 -23.19
C GLY A 445 -13.84 -18.15 -23.14
N PHE A 446 -12.57 -17.84 -23.40
CA PHE A 446 -12.12 -16.44 -23.57
C PHE A 446 -12.38 -15.98 -25.01
N HIS A 447 -12.79 -14.71 -25.16
CA HIS A 447 -13.14 -14.13 -26.46
C HIS A 447 -12.63 -12.69 -26.60
N GLY A 448 -12.67 -12.17 -27.83
CA GLY A 448 -12.40 -10.77 -28.12
C GLY A 448 -11.01 -10.29 -27.69
N MET A 449 -10.97 -9.23 -26.87
CA MET A 449 -9.72 -8.56 -26.49
C MET A 449 -8.79 -9.41 -25.62
N ASP A 450 -9.28 -10.43 -24.92
CA ASP A 450 -8.43 -11.29 -24.10
C ASP A 450 -7.61 -12.25 -24.97
N VAL A 451 -8.26 -12.82 -25.99
CA VAL A 451 -7.57 -13.61 -27.02
C VAL A 451 -6.60 -12.73 -27.81
N ALA A 452 -7.01 -11.51 -28.18
CA ALA A 452 -6.13 -10.58 -28.89
C ALA A 452 -4.88 -10.20 -28.07
N ALA A 453 -5.02 -9.99 -26.76
CA ALA A 453 -3.90 -9.69 -25.87
C ALA A 453 -2.88 -10.84 -25.84
N VAL A 454 -3.34 -12.09 -25.75
CA VAL A 454 -2.46 -13.26 -25.77
C VAL A 454 -1.84 -13.49 -27.15
N LEU A 455 -2.62 -13.38 -28.22
CA LEU A 455 -2.10 -13.45 -29.59
C LEU A 455 -1.02 -12.40 -29.85
N SER A 456 -1.17 -11.18 -29.28
CA SER A 456 -0.16 -10.12 -29.42
C SER A 456 1.20 -10.55 -28.87
N THR A 457 1.23 -11.40 -27.85
CA THR A 457 2.48 -11.97 -27.29
C THR A 457 3.19 -12.85 -28.32
N GLY A 458 2.45 -13.75 -28.99
CA GLY A 458 2.97 -14.61 -30.05
C GLY A 458 3.36 -13.86 -31.33
N VAL A 459 2.58 -12.84 -31.71
CA VAL A 459 2.87 -11.98 -32.86
C VAL A 459 4.13 -11.16 -32.61
N ALA A 460 4.25 -10.52 -31.44
CA ALA A 460 5.44 -9.75 -31.08
C ALA A 460 6.69 -10.63 -30.99
N ALA A 461 6.57 -11.84 -30.43
CA ALA A 461 7.61 -12.86 -30.45
C ALA A 461 8.09 -13.22 -31.87
N SER A 462 7.15 -13.46 -32.80
CA SER A 462 7.46 -13.79 -34.20
C SER A 462 8.13 -12.63 -34.94
N LEU A 463 7.58 -11.42 -34.80
CA LEU A 463 8.15 -10.20 -35.37
C LEU A 463 9.54 -9.91 -34.81
N ALA A 464 9.78 -10.18 -33.51
CA ALA A 464 11.07 -10.03 -32.88
C ALA A 464 12.14 -10.89 -33.58
N LEU A 465 11.84 -12.17 -33.88
CA LEU A 465 12.76 -13.06 -34.59
C LEU A 465 13.11 -12.56 -35.99
N LEU A 466 12.13 -12.03 -36.72
CA LEU A 466 12.31 -11.51 -38.07
C LEU A 466 13.26 -10.30 -38.09
N VAL A 467 13.14 -9.41 -37.10
CA VAL A 467 13.94 -8.18 -37.05
C VAL A 467 15.22 -8.30 -36.22
N LEU A 468 15.36 -9.36 -35.40
CA LEU A 468 16.51 -9.56 -34.51
C LEU A 468 17.86 -9.47 -35.23
N SER A 469 17.92 -9.99 -36.47
CA SER A 469 19.16 -10.08 -37.24
C SER A 469 19.44 -8.83 -38.09
N SER A 470 18.39 -8.17 -38.57
CA SER A 470 18.49 -7.10 -39.57
C SER A 470 18.33 -5.72 -38.93
N ARG A 471 17.41 -5.57 -37.98
CA ARG A 471 17.02 -4.30 -37.37
C ARG A 471 16.75 -4.43 -35.85
N PRO A 472 17.73 -4.87 -35.04
CA PRO A 472 17.55 -5.07 -33.59
C PRO A 472 17.19 -3.78 -32.83
N ARG A 473 17.38 -2.61 -33.44
CA ARG A 473 16.96 -1.30 -32.90
C ARG A 473 15.43 -1.13 -32.83
N LEU A 474 14.66 -1.95 -33.55
CA LEU A 474 13.19 -1.93 -33.52
C LEU A 474 12.60 -2.72 -32.35
N LEU A 475 13.39 -3.57 -31.68
CA LEU A 475 12.88 -4.45 -30.62
C LEU A 475 12.33 -3.69 -29.39
N PRO A 476 12.90 -2.58 -28.92
CA PRO A 476 12.29 -1.79 -27.86
C PRO A 476 10.91 -1.24 -28.24
N TRP A 477 10.71 -0.84 -29.50
CA TRP A 477 9.42 -0.35 -30.01
C TRP A 477 8.38 -1.47 -30.05
N LEU A 478 8.79 -2.66 -30.50
CA LEU A 478 7.93 -3.83 -30.53
C LEU A 478 7.51 -4.28 -29.12
N ALA A 479 8.46 -4.31 -28.18
CA ALA A 479 8.18 -4.59 -26.78
C ALA A 479 7.26 -3.53 -26.14
N ALA A 480 7.47 -2.25 -26.47
CA ALA A 480 6.58 -1.18 -26.02
C ALA A 480 5.15 -1.38 -26.53
N ALA A 481 4.97 -1.62 -27.83
CA ALA A 481 3.65 -1.84 -28.42
C ALA A 481 2.93 -3.03 -27.77
N GLU A 482 3.64 -4.15 -27.59
CA GLU A 482 3.10 -5.34 -26.92
C GLU A 482 2.66 -5.05 -25.48
N LEU A 483 3.57 -4.48 -24.67
CA LEU A 483 3.30 -4.25 -23.25
C LEU A 483 2.23 -3.19 -23.03
N LEU A 484 2.12 -2.19 -23.91
CA LEU A 484 1.02 -1.21 -23.89
C LEU A 484 -0.33 -1.85 -24.17
N LEU A 485 -0.42 -2.82 -25.09
CA LEU A 485 -1.65 -3.57 -25.34
C LEU A 485 -2.05 -4.40 -24.11
N LEU A 486 -1.08 -5.03 -23.43
CA LEU A 486 -1.31 -5.78 -22.20
C LEU A 486 -1.70 -4.88 -21.01
N ALA A 487 -1.24 -3.63 -20.99
CA ALA A 487 -1.54 -2.66 -19.94
C ALA A 487 -2.95 -2.06 -20.03
N GLN A 488 -3.64 -2.19 -21.17
CA GLN A 488 -4.96 -1.59 -21.35
C GLN A 488 -6.01 -2.16 -20.38
N GLY A 489 -6.72 -1.26 -19.70
CA GLY A 489 -7.78 -1.58 -18.74
C GLY A 489 -7.27 -2.02 -17.35
N ILE A 490 -5.95 -2.14 -17.14
CA ILE A 490 -5.43 -2.60 -15.84
C ILE A 490 -5.66 -1.57 -14.73
N ASN A 491 -5.43 -0.29 -15.01
CA ASN A 491 -5.67 0.79 -14.07
C ASN A 491 -6.90 1.60 -14.55
N PRO A 492 -7.98 1.66 -13.77
CA PRO A 492 -9.23 2.30 -14.20
C PRO A 492 -9.11 3.82 -14.24
N ALA A 493 -9.82 4.42 -15.19
CA ALA A 493 -10.03 5.85 -15.25
C ALA A 493 -11.37 6.27 -14.60
N ALA A 494 -11.38 7.41 -13.91
CA ALA A 494 -12.55 7.99 -13.29
C ALA A 494 -12.78 9.43 -13.75
N ALA A 495 -14.05 9.80 -13.93
CA ALA A 495 -14.42 11.19 -14.15
C ALA A 495 -14.09 12.02 -12.90
N PRO A 496 -13.54 13.25 -13.04
CA PRO A 496 -13.21 14.09 -11.89
C PRO A 496 -14.40 14.38 -10.96
N ALA A 497 -15.63 14.34 -11.47
CA ALA A 497 -16.86 14.51 -10.70
C ALA A 497 -17.15 13.33 -9.75
N ASP A 498 -16.65 12.13 -10.09
CA ASP A 498 -16.84 10.90 -9.31
C ASP A 498 -15.68 10.61 -8.35
N ALA A 499 -14.57 11.35 -8.43
CA ALA A 499 -13.35 11.12 -7.65
C ALA A 499 -13.60 11.08 -6.13
N LEU A 500 -14.53 11.90 -5.64
CA LEU A 500 -15.05 11.84 -4.28
C LEU A 500 -16.58 11.99 -4.32
N PRO A 501 -17.33 10.88 -4.47
CA PRO A 501 -18.78 10.95 -4.63
C PRO A 501 -19.43 11.56 -3.39
N ARG A 502 -20.45 12.39 -3.54
CA ARG A 502 -21.11 13.10 -2.42
C ARG A 502 -22.62 12.83 -2.38
N PRO A 503 -23.07 11.62 -2.03
CA PRO A 503 -24.48 11.32 -1.86
C PRO A 503 -25.18 12.33 -0.92
N ALA A 504 -26.46 12.63 -1.16
CA ALA A 504 -27.21 13.61 -0.36
C ALA A 504 -27.21 13.26 1.13
N ILE A 505 -27.33 11.98 1.47
CA ILE A 505 -27.31 11.49 2.86
C ILE A 505 -25.95 11.71 3.53
N VAL A 506 -24.84 11.66 2.80
CA VAL A 506 -23.50 11.98 3.34
C VAL A 506 -23.38 13.48 3.62
N ARG A 507 -23.87 14.35 2.72
CA ARG A 507 -23.92 15.81 2.96
C ARG A 507 -24.79 16.15 4.17
N ARG A 508 -25.91 15.45 4.34
CA ARG A 508 -26.78 15.58 5.51
C ARG A 508 -26.04 15.20 6.80
N LEU A 509 -25.32 14.07 6.80
CA LEU A 509 -24.50 13.64 7.92
C LEU A 509 -23.39 14.65 8.26
N GLN A 510 -22.76 15.26 7.26
CA GLN A 510 -21.79 16.35 7.45
C GLN A 510 -22.42 17.57 8.13
N ALA A 511 -23.61 17.99 7.70
CA ALA A 511 -24.32 19.12 8.30
C ALA A 511 -24.71 18.83 9.76
N LEU A 512 -25.19 17.61 10.04
CA LEU A 512 -25.51 17.16 11.39
C LEU A 512 -24.27 17.14 12.29
N ALA A 513 -23.16 16.56 11.83
CA ALA A 513 -21.91 16.51 12.58
C ALA A 513 -21.25 17.89 12.78
N ALA A 514 -21.50 18.85 11.89
CA ALA A 514 -21.06 20.23 12.07
C ALA A 514 -21.88 20.99 13.13
N ALA A 515 -23.19 20.72 13.21
CA ALA A 515 -24.08 21.33 14.20
C ALA A 515 -23.91 20.73 15.60
N GLU A 516 -23.83 19.40 15.68
CA GLU A 516 -23.57 18.68 16.93
C GLU A 516 -22.37 17.74 16.74
N PRO A 517 -21.16 18.18 17.16
CA PRO A 517 -19.95 17.40 17.02
C PRO A 517 -20.05 16.04 17.73
N GLY A 518 -19.51 15.03 17.06
CA GLY A 518 -19.46 13.66 17.56
C GLY A 518 -18.91 12.72 16.49
N ARG A 519 -18.45 11.55 16.94
CA ARG A 519 -18.03 10.49 16.02
C ARG A 519 -19.24 9.86 15.36
N ILE A 520 -18.97 9.25 14.22
CA ILE A 520 -19.88 8.38 13.51
C ILE A 520 -19.48 6.91 13.74
N CYS A 521 -20.45 6.02 13.61
CA CYS A 521 -20.22 4.59 13.48
C CYS A 521 -21.18 4.06 12.40
N GLY A 522 -20.74 3.11 11.58
CA GLY A 522 -21.60 2.49 10.57
C GLY A 522 -21.68 0.98 10.74
N LEU A 523 -22.88 0.42 10.60
CA LEU A 523 -23.16 -1.02 10.70
C LEU A 523 -23.26 -1.71 9.35
N GLY A 524 -22.94 -2.99 9.31
CA GLY A 524 -22.90 -3.78 8.10
C GLY A 524 -21.94 -3.15 7.08
N GLY A 525 -22.42 -2.97 5.85
CA GLY A 525 -21.69 -2.27 4.79
C GLY A 525 -21.96 -0.77 4.70
N ALA A 526 -22.70 -0.17 5.65
CA ALA A 526 -23.09 1.23 5.56
C ALA A 526 -21.91 2.17 5.81
N LEU A 527 -21.64 3.03 4.81
CA LEU A 527 -20.54 3.99 4.76
C LEU A 527 -19.22 3.34 5.21
N LEU A 528 -18.51 2.69 4.29
CA LEU A 528 -17.34 1.86 4.63
C LEU A 528 -16.32 2.58 5.55
N PRO A 529 -15.65 1.84 6.45
CA PRO A 529 -14.66 2.41 7.37
C PRO A 529 -13.56 3.21 6.66
N ASN A 530 -12.98 4.18 7.36
CA ASN A 530 -12.06 5.21 6.86
C ASN A 530 -12.65 6.20 5.85
N LEU A 531 -13.61 5.82 5.00
CA LEU A 531 -14.16 6.72 3.97
C LEU A 531 -14.80 7.97 4.57
N ALA A 532 -15.41 7.85 5.75
CA ALA A 532 -15.97 8.99 6.48
C ALA A 532 -14.96 10.13 6.70
N SER A 533 -13.68 9.80 6.92
CA SER A 533 -12.61 10.79 7.07
C SER A 533 -12.41 11.66 5.83
N ARG A 534 -12.67 11.12 4.62
CA ARG A 534 -12.64 11.88 3.36
C ARG A 534 -13.65 13.01 3.33
N TYR A 535 -14.73 12.88 4.10
CA TYR A 535 -15.78 13.89 4.28
C TYR A 535 -15.57 14.74 5.54
N GLY A 536 -14.46 14.54 6.27
CA GLY A 536 -14.18 15.21 7.53
C GLY A 536 -15.02 14.73 8.70
N LEU A 537 -15.64 13.56 8.59
CA LEU A 537 -16.39 12.93 9.66
C LEU A 537 -15.45 12.05 10.48
N ALA A 538 -15.50 12.15 11.80
CA ALA A 538 -14.70 11.31 12.66
C ALA A 538 -15.34 9.92 12.81
N ASP A 539 -14.64 8.84 12.45
CA ASP A 539 -15.15 7.48 12.51
C ASP A 539 -14.53 6.72 13.69
N LEU A 540 -15.35 5.97 14.44
CA LEU A 540 -14.85 5.01 15.42
C LEU A 540 -14.13 3.85 14.74
N ARG A 541 -14.55 3.48 13.54
CA ARG A 541 -14.03 2.34 12.80
C ARG A 541 -12.71 2.67 12.12
N SER A 542 -11.88 1.66 11.97
CA SER A 542 -10.63 1.70 11.19
C SER A 542 -10.59 0.53 10.22
N TYR A 543 -10.18 0.78 8.98
CA TYR A 543 -9.75 -0.24 8.02
C TYR A 543 -8.23 -0.15 7.85
N ASP A 544 -7.51 -0.80 8.76
CA ASP A 544 -6.05 -0.81 8.88
C ASP A 544 -5.57 -2.07 9.61
N ALA A 545 -4.86 -2.94 8.90
CA ALA A 545 -4.36 -4.19 9.45
C ALA A 545 -3.39 -3.99 10.64
N LEU A 546 -2.82 -2.79 10.83
CA LEU A 546 -1.99 -2.45 11.99
C LEU A 546 -2.77 -1.77 13.13
N ARG A 547 -4.12 -1.81 13.11
CA ARG A 547 -4.93 -1.29 14.22
C ARG A 547 -4.46 -1.87 15.57
N PRO A 548 -4.35 -1.05 16.63
CA PRO A 548 -4.01 -1.54 17.97
C PRO A 548 -4.95 -2.64 18.44
N TRP A 549 -4.41 -3.64 19.15
CA TRP A 549 -5.19 -4.78 19.63
C TRP A 549 -6.44 -4.40 20.46
N PRO A 550 -6.37 -3.46 21.43
CA PRO A 550 -7.55 -3.09 22.19
C PRO A 550 -8.68 -2.53 21.32
N LEU A 551 -8.37 -1.71 20.32
CA LEU A 551 -9.36 -1.20 19.36
C LEU A 551 -9.95 -2.33 18.50
N ALA A 552 -9.16 -3.35 18.15
CA ALA A 552 -9.70 -4.52 17.46
C ALA A 552 -10.64 -5.35 18.34
N ARG A 553 -10.36 -5.44 19.65
CA ARG A 553 -11.25 -6.10 20.63
C ARG A 553 -12.57 -5.34 20.81
N LEU A 554 -12.52 -4.01 20.86
CA LEU A 554 -13.73 -3.19 20.83
C LEU A 554 -14.55 -3.48 19.58
N HIS A 555 -13.93 -3.50 18.39
CA HIS A 555 -14.64 -3.83 17.16
C HIS A 555 -15.22 -5.26 17.16
N ALA A 556 -14.51 -6.23 17.73
CA ALA A 556 -15.00 -7.62 17.85
C ALA A 556 -16.22 -7.70 18.78
N LEU A 557 -16.23 -6.96 19.89
CA LEU A 557 -17.40 -6.81 20.76
C LEU A 557 -18.58 -6.19 20.01
N LEU A 558 -18.30 -5.23 19.12
CA LEU A 558 -19.27 -4.62 18.21
C LEU A 558 -19.63 -5.52 16.99
N GLY A 559 -19.22 -6.80 17.02
CA GLY A 559 -19.63 -7.82 16.06
C GLY A 559 -18.72 -8.01 14.85
N ALA A 560 -17.52 -7.43 14.82
CA ALA A 560 -16.54 -7.72 13.77
C ALA A 560 -16.00 -9.16 13.90
N GLU A 561 -16.33 -10.02 12.94
CA GLU A 561 -15.95 -11.45 12.95
C GLU A 561 -14.44 -11.70 12.92
N ASP A 562 -13.69 -10.89 12.14
CA ASP A 562 -12.24 -11.00 12.05
C ASP A 562 -11.51 -9.85 12.78
N PRO A 563 -10.87 -10.11 13.93
CA PRO A 563 -10.03 -9.12 14.60
C PRO A 563 -8.76 -8.77 13.80
N GLY A 564 -8.36 -9.58 12.81
CA GLY A 564 -7.21 -9.36 11.92
C GLY A 564 -7.46 -8.49 10.68
N LEU A 565 -8.52 -8.74 9.89
CA LEU A 565 -8.74 -8.07 8.59
C LEU A 565 -9.97 -7.15 8.50
N HIS A 566 -10.57 -6.79 9.64
CA HIS A 566 -11.76 -5.92 9.74
C HIS A 566 -13.02 -6.55 9.13
N GLY A 567 -13.92 -7.01 9.99
CA GLY A 567 -15.30 -7.28 9.62
C GLY A 567 -16.18 -6.03 9.69
N PRO A 568 -17.34 -6.02 9.02
CA PRO A 568 -18.39 -5.06 9.31
C PRO A 568 -18.81 -5.17 10.78
N LEU A 569 -19.20 -4.06 11.39
CA LEU A 569 -19.81 -4.10 12.73
C LEU A 569 -21.27 -4.53 12.61
N SER A 570 -21.76 -5.36 13.53
CA SER A 570 -23.13 -5.87 13.52
C SER A 570 -23.96 -5.45 14.73
N SER A 571 -23.33 -4.94 15.80
CA SER A 571 -24.01 -4.43 16.99
C SER A 571 -23.67 -2.97 17.27
N ALA A 572 -24.63 -2.24 17.86
CA ALA A 572 -24.50 -0.82 18.21
C ALA A 572 -25.07 -0.50 19.61
N PRO A 573 -24.49 -1.07 20.68
CA PRO A 573 -24.86 -0.73 22.06
C PRO A 573 -24.74 0.79 22.31
N PRO A 574 -25.85 1.52 22.58
CA PRO A 574 -25.87 2.99 22.63
C PRO A 574 -24.98 3.57 23.73
N HIS A 575 -24.95 2.99 24.94
CA HIS A 575 -24.15 3.55 26.04
C HIS A 575 -22.65 3.35 25.80
N LEU A 576 -22.24 2.18 25.31
CA LEU A 576 -20.84 1.90 24.96
C LEU A 576 -20.38 2.77 23.78
N LEU A 577 -21.18 2.88 22.71
CA LEU A 577 -20.85 3.76 21.60
C LEU A 577 -20.86 5.24 22.02
N GLY A 578 -21.75 5.62 22.94
CA GLY A 578 -21.80 6.93 23.57
C GLY A 578 -20.53 7.25 24.35
N ALA A 579 -20.01 6.29 25.12
CA ALA A 579 -18.74 6.37 25.85
C ALA A 579 -17.51 6.51 24.94
N TRP A 580 -17.64 6.11 23.67
CA TRP A 580 -16.69 6.33 22.58
C TRP A 580 -17.00 7.56 21.72
N SER A 581 -17.87 8.44 22.23
CA SER A 581 -18.29 9.70 21.61
C SER A 581 -18.96 9.55 20.25
N VAL A 582 -19.53 8.38 19.96
CA VAL A 582 -20.36 8.18 18.77
C VAL A 582 -21.72 8.83 19.00
N ARG A 583 -21.96 9.91 18.27
CA ARG A 583 -23.24 10.62 18.27
C ARG A 583 -24.14 10.13 17.14
N TRP A 584 -23.55 9.72 16.02
CA TRP A 584 -24.25 9.40 14.79
C TRP A 584 -24.02 7.94 14.38
N LEU A 585 -25.10 7.18 14.23
CA LEU A 585 -25.04 5.83 13.68
C LEU A 585 -25.59 5.82 12.26
N VAL A 586 -24.93 5.09 11.37
CA VAL A 586 -25.37 4.88 9.98
C VAL A 586 -25.63 3.40 9.77
N THR A 587 -26.85 3.04 9.41
CA THR A 587 -27.23 1.64 9.21
C THR A 587 -27.80 1.41 7.82
N PRO A 588 -27.83 0.16 7.31
CA PRO A 588 -28.71 -0.19 6.19
C PRO A 588 -30.18 0.13 6.54
N GLU A 589 -31.01 0.40 5.54
CA GLU A 589 -32.41 0.85 5.73
C GLU A 589 -33.30 -0.09 6.56
N GLY A 590 -33.01 -1.40 6.52
CA GLY A 590 -33.78 -2.43 7.24
C GLY A 590 -33.34 -2.68 8.69
N ALA A 591 -32.24 -2.08 9.14
CA ALA A 591 -31.80 -2.21 10.52
C ALA A 591 -32.60 -1.24 11.43
N ALA A 592 -32.94 -1.68 12.64
CA ALA A 592 -33.59 -0.89 13.67
C ALA A 592 -32.86 -1.10 15.01
N PRO A 593 -31.75 -0.38 15.24
CA PRO A 593 -30.97 -0.53 16.47
C PRO A 593 -31.75 0.04 17.66
N GLU A 594 -31.85 -0.74 18.74
CA GLU A 594 -32.52 -0.36 19.98
C GLU A 594 -31.79 0.79 20.70
N GLY A 595 -32.54 1.70 21.33
CA GLY A 595 -31.99 2.86 22.04
C GLY A 595 -31.53 4.03 21.15
N TRP A 596 -31.62 3.91 19.82
CA TRP A 596 -31.23 4.98 18.88
C TRP A 596 -32.42 5.77 18.35
N GLN A 597 -32.27 7.09 18.22
CA GLN A 597 -33.34 7.96 17.69
C GLN A 597 -33.18 8.14 16.18
N PRO A 598 -34.20 7.83 15.35
CA PRO A 598 -34.11 8.01 13.90
C PRO A 598 -34.07 9.50 13.54
N VAL A 599 -33.21 9.88 12.60
CA VAL A 599 -33.02 11.28 12.19
C VAL A 599 -33.35 11.51 10.73
N ASP A 600 -32.78 10.68 9.84
CA ASP A 600 -32.90 10.86 8.40
C ASP A 600 -32.70 9.53 7.66
N ARG A 601 -33.12 9.46 6.40
CA ARG A 601 -32.97 8.27 5.55
C ARG A 601 -32.74 8.65 4.10
N GLY A 602 -31.96 7.83 3.40
CA GLY A 602 -31.78 7.96 1.96
C GLY A 602 -30.53 7.23 1.47
N GLY A 603 -30.50 6.92 0.17
CA GLY A 603 -29.37 6.24 -0.45
C GLY A 603 -29.12 4.82 0.08
N GLY A 604 -30.17 4.12 0.55
CA GLY A 604 -30.06 2.78 1.11
C GLY A 604 -29.54 2.73 2.55
N VAL A 605 -29.43 3.89 3.23
CA VAL A 605 -29.02 3.97 4.63
C VAL A 605 -29.97 4.83 5.47
N ARG A 606 -29.92 4.67 6.79
CA ARG A 606 -30.58 5.51 7.79
C ARG A 606 -29.57 6.09 8.76
N ILE A 607 -29.76 7.36 9.13
CA ILE A 607 -28.99 8.06 10.15
C ILE A 607 -29.77 8.05 11.46
N TRP A 608 -29.09 7.75 12.55
CA TRP A 608 -29.63 7.76 13.89
C TRP A 608 -28.79 8.63 14.82
N ARG A 609 -29.42 9.21 15.84
CA ARG A 609 -28.79 9.99 16.91
C ARG A 609 -28.71 9.15 18.19
N ASN A 610 -27.56 9.20 18.84
CA ASN A 610 -27.34 8.57 20.14
C ASN A 610 -27.87 9.50 21.26
N PRO A 611 -28.90 9.11 22.03
CA PRO A 611 -29.30 9.88 23.21
C PRO A 611 -28.24 9.81 24.32
N ASP A 612 -27.45 8.75 24.38
CA ASP A 612 -26.45 8.48 25.44
C ASP A 612 -25.03 8.94 25.05
N TRP A 613 -24.93 9.94 24.16
CA TRP A 613 -23.64 10.48 23.71
C TRP A 613 -22.85 11.09 24.87
N LEU A 614 -21.55 10.79 24.94
CA LEU A 614 -20.62 11.38 25.91
C LEU A 614 -19.48 12.16 25.20
N PRO A 615 -18.97 13.26 25.78
CA PRO A 615 -17.81 13.99 25.26
C PRO A 615 -16.56 13.13 25.11
N GLU A 616 -15.69 13.47 24.15
CA GLU A 616 -14.44 12.73 23.89
C GLU A 616 -13.53 12.74 25.10
N VAL A 617 -13.40 13.89 25.75
CA VAL A 617 -12.61 14.08 26.97
C VAL A 617 -13.56 14.33 28.11
N ARG A 618 -13.52 13.50 29.13
CA ARG A 618 -14.36 13.59 30.33
C ARG A 618 -13.60 13.15 31.57
N VAL A 619 -14.13 13.47 32.75
CA VAL A 619 -13.66 12.95 34.02
C VAL A 619 -14.72 12.02 34.60
N VAL A 620 -14.29 10.91 35.18
CA VAL A 620 -15.19 9.99 35.89
C VAL A 620 -14.74 9.87 37.35
N GLY A 621 -15.71 9.85 38.25
CA GLY A 621 -15.47 9.76 39.70
C GLY A 621 -15.31 8.32 40.18
N ARG A 622 -15.69 7.33 39.38
CA ARG A 622 -15.64 5.91 39.73
C ARG A 622 -14.89 5.09 38.68
N THR A 623 -14.05 4.16 39.12
CA THR A 623 -13.54 3.09 38.25
C THR A 623 -14.12 1.74 38.64
N VAL A 624 -14.27 0.87 37.66
CA VAL A 624 -14.63 -0.53 37.84
C VAL A 624 -13.39 -1.32 37.45
N GLU A 625 -12.57 -1.66 38.44
CA GLU A 625 -11.35 -2.46 38.28
C GLU A 625 -11.72 -3.94 38.17
N VAL A 626 -11.33 -4.55 37.07
CA VAL A 626 -11.66 -5.94 36.76
C VAL A 626 -10.63 -6.52 35.79
N ASP A 627 -10.44 -7.84 35.84
CA ASP A 627 -9.70 -8.61 34.83
C ASP A 627 -10.16 -8.25 33.40
N GLU A 628 -9.22 -8.20 32.45
CA GLU A 628 -9.49 -7.68 31.11
C GLU A 628 -10.61 -8.44 30.38
N GLU A 629 -10.70 -9.76 30.51
CA GLU A 629 -11.75 -10.54 29.83
C GLU A 629 -13.12 -10.33 30.49
N ALA A 630 -13.19 -10.34 31.83
CA ALA A 630 -14.41 -10.00 32.55
C ALA A 630 -14.86 -8.56 32.27
N GLY A 631 -13.93 -7.64 32.05
CA GLY A 631 -14.22 -6.25 31.69
C GLY A 631 -14.80 -6.15 30.27
N TRP A 632 -14.29 -6.94 29.31
CA TRP A 632 -14.91 -7.03 27.98
C TRP A 632 -16.32 -7.60 28.04
N HIS A 633 -16.57 -8.61 28.87
CA HIS A 633 -17.92 -9.14 29.11
C HIS A 633 -18.85 -8.10 29.73
N LEU A 634 -18.37 -7.32 30.71
CA LEU A 634 -19.13 -6.24 31.32
C LEU A 634 -19.47 -5.14 30.30
N LEU A 635 -18.52 -4.72 29.47
CA LEU A 635 -18.80 -3.73 28.42
C LEU A 635 -19.81 -4.25 27.38
N ALA A 636 -19.86 -5.56 27.15
CA ALA A 636 -20.81 -6.18 26.22
C ALA A 636 -22.26 -6.15 26.75
N THR A 637 -22.48 -5.96 28.06
CA THR A 637 -23.83 -5.78 28.63
C THR A 637 -24.36 -4.36 28.47
N ASP A 638 -23.63 -3.48 27.78
CA ASP A 638 -23.96 -2.07 27.55
C ASP A 638 -24.35 -1.29 28.82
N PRO A 639 -23.45 -1.18 29.82
CA PRO A 639 -23.81 -0.62 31.11
C PRO A 639 -24.20 0.88 31.01
N PRO A 640 -25.34 1.29 31.59
CA PRO A 640 -25.82 2.67 31.48
C PRO A 640 -24.97 3.69 32.25
N TRP A 641 -24.14 3.24 33.19
CA TRP A 641 -23.31 4.07 34.05
C TRP A 641 -21.98 4.52 33.43
N LEU A 642 -21.71 4.24 32.14
CA LEU A 642 -20.44 4.58 31.47
C LEU A 642 -20.15 6.10 31.36
N GLY A 643 -21.15 6.93 31.68
CA GLY A 643 -20.99 8.38 31.86
C GLY A 643 -20.33 8.76 33.19
N GLU A 644 -20.53 7.96 34.24
CA GLU A 644 -20.08 8.23 35.61
C GLU A 644 -18.88 7.37 36.03
N ALA A 645 -18.67 6.25 35.33
CA ALA A 645 -17.57 5.34 35.60
C ALA A 645 -16.91 4.80 34.33
N ALA A 646 -15.69 4.28 34.48
CA ALA A 646 -14.96 3.59 33.42
C ALA A 646 -14.48 2.21 33.87
N VAL A 647 -14.54 1.24 32.96
CA VAL A 647 -13.94 -0.08 33.17
C VAL A 647 -12.44 0.03 32.91
N VAL A 648 -11.63 -0.41 33.86
CA VAL A 648 -10.16 -0.36 33.75
C VAL A 648 -9.55 -1.71 34.14
N PRO A 649 -8.39 -2.09 33.59
CA PRO A 649 -7.71 -3.32 34.00
C PRO A 649 -7.34 -3.31 35.49
N ASP A 650 -7.33 -4.48 36.13
CA ASP A 650 -6.85 -4.64 37.50
C ASP A 650 -5.47 -4.00 37.73
N GLY A 651 -5.32 -3.33 38.88
CA GLY A 651 -4.08 -2.66 39.25
C GLY A 651 -3.86 -1.33 38.54
N SER A 652 -4.86 -0.81 37.83
CA SER A 652 -4.82 0.54 37.27
C SER A 652 -5.00 1.62 38.34
N GLY A 653 -5.60 1.28 39.49
CA GLY A 653 -5.92 2.19 40.58
C GLY A 653 -7.37 2.70 40.55
N GLY A 654 -7.86 3.04 41.74
CA GLY A 654 -9.26 3.40 41.97
C GLY A 654 -9.55 4.88 41.75
N ALA A 655 -10.68 5.20 41.13
CA ALA A 655 -11.33 6.50 41.28
C ALA A 655 -12.52 6.36 42.25
N SER A 656 -12.64 7.31 43.17
CA SER A 656 -13.71 7.39 44.15
C SER A 656 -14.02 8.85 44.52
N ALA A 657 -14.19 9.71 43.52
CA ALA A 657 -14.60 11.09 43.67
C ALA A 657 -16.14 11.20 43.54
N GLY A 658 -16.78 11.93 44.44
CA GLY A 658 -18.21 12.26 44.35
C GLY A 658 -18.46 13.53 43.54
N VAL A 659 -17.50 14.46 43.57
CA VAL A 659 -17.54 15.72 42.85
C VAL A 659 -16.34 15.79 41.91
N THR A 660 -16.61 16.05 40.63
CA THR A 660 -15.58 16.20 39.60
C THR A 660 -15.87 17.42 38.73
N SER A 661 -14.82 18.14 38.37
CA SER A 661 -14.88 19.22 37.39
C SER A 661 -13.73 19.11 36.41
N LEU A 662 -13.98 19.48 35.15
CA LEU A 662 -13.03 19.41 34.05
C LEU A 662 -13.04 20.73 33.29
N GLU A 663 -11.87 21.33 33.13
CA GLU A 663 -11.62 22.44 32.21
C GLU A 663 -10.65 21.97 31.12
N VAL A 664 -11.06 22.02 29.86
CA VAL A 664 -10.22 21.59 28.74
C VAL A 664 -9.31 22.74 28.31
N GLU A 665 -8.00 22.60 28.53
CA GLU A 665 -7.01 23.62 28.15
C GLU A 665 -6.57 23.47 26.69
N GLU A 666 -6.29 22.22 26.27
CA GLU A 666 -5.84 21.91 24.91
C GLU A 666 -6.39 20.55 24.47
N THR A 667 -6.94 20.47 23.27
CA THR A 667 -7.29 19.20 22.62
C THR A 667 -6.83 19.20 21.18
N GLY A 668 -5.80 18.41 20.89
CA GLY A 668 -5.28 18.16 19.54
C GLY A 668 -5.04 16.67 19.32
N PRO A 669 -4.71 16.20 18.09
CA PRO A 669 -4.59 14.77 17.80
C PRO A 669 -3.55 14.02 18.64
N THR A 670 -2.44 14.69 18.99
CA THR A 670 -1.29 14.11 19.70
C THR A 670 -1.17 14.58 21.14
N ARG A 671 -2.05 15.47 21.58
CA ARG A 671 -1.96 16.10 22.91
C ARG A 671 -3.35 16.45 23.43
N ILE A 672 -3.62 16.07 24.67
CA ILE A 672 -4.75 16.55 25.46
C ILE A 672 -4.15 17.13 26.74
N ARG A 673 -4.56 18.34 27.13
CA ARG A 673 -4.30 18.92 28.44
C ARG A 673 -5.58 19.46 29.03
N VAL A 674 -5.79 19.17 30.31
CA VAL A 674 -6.97 19.55 31.04
C VAL A 674 -6.60 19.92 32.46
N ARG A 675 -7.43 20.74 33.09
CA ARG A 675 -7.41 20.95 34.54
C ARG A 675 -8.56 20.17 35.15
N LEU A 676 -8.23 19.36 36.15
CA LEU A 676 -9.18 18.58 36.92
C LEU A 676 -9.30 19.20 38.30
N SER A 677 -10.49 19.16 38.90
CA SER A 677 -10.67 19.37 40.33
C SER A 677 -11.64 18.33 40.86
N CYS A 678 -11.20 17.53 41.82
CA CYS A 678 -11.95 16.38 42.35
C CYS A 678 -11.83 16.31 43.88
N ASP A 679 -12.89 15.90 44.56
CA ASP A 679 -12.93 15.70 46.02
C ASP A 679 -12.31 14.36 46.48
N GLY A 680 -12.08 13.45 45.53
CA GLY A 680 -11.36 12.20 45.68
C GLY A 680 -10.49 11.90 44.44
N PRO A 681 -9.79 10.76 44.40
CA PRO A 681 -9.14 10.29 43.18
C PRO A 681 -10.14 10.18 42.03
N CYS A 682 -9.80 10.72 40.87
CA CYS A 682 -10.66 10.73 39.68
C CYS A 682 -9.87 10.31 38.43
N LEU A 683 -10.57 9.80 37.41
CA LEU A 683 -9.95 9.35 36.17
C LEU A 683 -10.30 10.31 35.03
N LEU A 684 -9.28 10.91 34.39
CA LEU A 684 -9.44 11.49 33.07
C LEU A 684 -9.62 10.37 32.07
N VAL A 685 -10.69 10.43 31.27
CA VAL A 685 -11.01 9.50 30.19
C VAL A 685 -11.00 10.25 28.88
N ALA A 686 -10.25 9.73 27.91
CA ALA A 686 -10.31 10.16 26.52
C ALA A 686 -10.75 8.99 25.63
N ALA A 687 -11.84 9.18 24.89
CA ALA A 687 -12.38 8.26 23.88
C ALA A 687 -11.50 8.20 22.61
N ARG A 688 -10.22 7.90 22.83
CA ARG A 688 -9.20 7.73 21.79
C ARG A 688 -8.58 6.36 21.90
N ALA A 689 -8.34 5.74 20.76
CA ALA A 689 -7.71 4.43 20.72
C ALA A 689 -6.31 4.47 21.32
N TRP A 690 -6.07 3.57 22.29
CA TRP A 690 -4.74 3.29 22.80
C TRP A 690 -3.83 2.77 21.69
N ALA A 691 -2.58 3.21 21.71
CA ALA A 691 -1.51 2.73 20.83
C ALA A 691 -0.13 2.94 21.51
N PRO A 692 0.91 2.18 21.12
CA PRO A 692 2.27 2.44 21.56
C PRO A 692 2.69 3.88 21.23
N GLY A 693 3.28 4.55 22.22
CA GLY A 693 3.71 5.95 22.13
C GLY A 693 2.83 6.95 22.89
N TRP A 694 1.65 6.53 23.36
CA TRP A 694 0.89 7.34 24.32
C TRP A 694 1.53 7.31 25.71
N SER A 695 1.51 8.46 26.39
CA SER A 695 2.00 8.65 27.74
C SER A 695 1.10 9.65 28.48
N ALA A 696 1.12 9.60 29.81
CA ALA A 696 0.33 10.48 30.65
C ALA A 696 1.19 11.29 31.63
N ARG A 697 0.69 12.45 32.05
CA ARG A 697 1.32 13.30 33.07
C ARG A 697 0.29 13.93 33.99
N ILE A 698 0.67 14.10 35.26
CA ILE A 698 -0.03 14.91 36.27
C ILE A 698 0.95 15.96 36.79
N ASP A 699 0.57 17.24 36.74
CA ASP A 699 1.38 18.39 37.14
C ASP A 699 2.79 18.38 36.50
N GLY A 700 2.84 18.00 35.22
CA GLY A 700 4.07 17.90 34.43
C GLY A 700 4.92 16.66 34.70
N ARG A 701 4.62 15.87 35.74
CA ARG A 701 5.34 14.63 36.10
C ARG A 701 4.76 13.41 35.39
N PRO A 702 5.58 12.43 34.97
CA PRO A 702 5.07 11.19 34.38
C PRO A 702 4.09 10.47 35.30
N ALA A 703 2.97 10.01 34.75
CA ALA A 703 1.96 9.22 35.44
C ALA A 703 1.63 7.95 34.62
N PRO A 704 1.19 6.85 35.27
CA PRO A 704 0.75 5.66 34.56
C PRO A 704 -0.40 5.97 33.59
N LEU A 705 -0.28 5.46 32.35
CA LEU A 705 -1.35 5.52 31.37
C LEU A 705 -2.33 4.38 31.64
N VAL A 706 -3.61 4.71 31.79
CA VAL A 706 -4.70 3.75 32.04
C VAL A 706 -5.43 3.45 30.73
N ARG A 707 -5.79 2.18 30.49
CA ARG A 707 -6.66 1.78 29.37
C ARG A 707 -8.13 1.95 29.77
N ALA A 708 -8.64 3.17 29.71
CA ALA A 708 -10.03 3.47 30.04
C ALA A 708 -11.00 2.78 29.08
N ASN A 709 -12.02 2.10 29.60
CA ASN A 709 -12.91 1.22 28.83
C ASN A 709 -12.12 0.22 27.96
N LEU A 710 -11.01 -0.28 28.52
CA LEU A 710 -10.08 -1.28 27.99
C LEU A 710 -9.35 -0.96 26.67
N ALA A 711 -9.82 0.01 25.89
CA ALA A 711 -9.20 0.43 24.63
C ALA A 711 -8.98 1.95 24.49
N GLY A 712 -9.56 2.75 25.38
CA GLY A 712 -9.40 4.20 25.45
C GLY A 712 -8.10 4.63 26.14
N LEU A 713 -7.91 5.93 26.28
CA LEU A 713 -6.82 6.51 27.07
C LEU A 713 -7.36 7.06 28.38
N GLY A 714 -6.57 6.99 29.44
CA GLY A 714 -6.86 7.66 30.69
C GLY A 714 -5.65 7.86 31.59
N VAL A 715 -5.85 8.67 32.63
CA VAL A 715 -4.86 8.92 33.68
C VAL A 715 -5.57 9.25 34.98
N LEU A 716 -5.13 8.60 36.07
CA LEU A 716 -5.65 8.89 37.41
C LEU A 716 -5.03 10.19 37.93
N SER A 717 -5.89 11.04 38.47
CA SER A 717 -5.52 12.22 39.23
C SER A 717 -5.84 12.00 40.70
N PRO A 718 -4.96 12.39 41.63
CA PRO A 718 -5.31 12.44 43.04
C PRO A 718 -6.39 13.51 43.31
N ALA A 719 -6.91 13.51 44.53
CA ALA A 719 -7.84 14.53 45.01
C ALA A 719 -7.18 15.92 45.04
N GLY A 720 -7.96 16.96 44.74
CA GLY A 720 -7.49 18.33 44.59
C GLY A 720 -7.55 18.82 43.15
N SER A 721 -6.87 19.95 42.89
CA SER A 721 -6.80 20.54 41.54
C SER A 721 -5.45 20.25 40.89
N HIS A 722 -5.50 19.63 39.72
CA HIS A 722 -4.31 19.14 39.01
C HIS A 722 -4.39 19.40 37.51
N SER A 723 -3.23 19.60 36.88
CA SER A 723 -3.12 19.62 35.42
C SER A 723 -2.81 18.20 34.94
N ALA A 724 -3.74 17.61 34.19
CA ALA A 724 -3.59 16.29 33.60
C ALA A 724 -3.36 16.39 32.09
N GLY A 725 -2.51 15.52 31.55
CA GLY A 725 -2.25 15.51 30.12
C GLY A 725 -1.93 14.14 29.54
N LEU A 726 -2.35 13.93 28.29
CA LEU A 726 -2.07 12.77 27.47
C LEU A 726 -1.26 13.21 26.24
N PHE A 727 -0.17 12.51 25.94
CA PHE A 727 0.78 12.90 24.88
C PHE A 727 1.17 11.70 24.04
N TYR A 728 1.18 11.86 22.72
CA TYR A 728 1.62 10.85 21.77
C TYR A 728 3.01 11.17 21.21
N ASN A 729 3.96 10.26 21.41
CA ASN A 729 5.26 10.25 20.77
C ASN A 729 5.60 8.80 20.32
N PRO A 730 5.73 8.53 19.02
CA PRO A 730 5.93 7.18 18.52
C PRO A 730 7.38 6.64 18.66
N TRP A 731 8.34 7.48 19.06
CA TRP A 731 9.79 7.18 19.04
C TRP A 731 10.30 6.54 20.33
#